data_AF-A0AAU5QQM2-F1
#
_entry.id   AF-A0AAU5QQM2-F1
#
_cell.length_a   1.000
_cell.length_b   1.000
_cell.length_c   1.000
_cell.angle_alpha   90.00
_cell.angle_beta   90.00
_cell.angle_gamma   90.00
#
_symmetry.space_group_name_H-M   'P 1'
#
loop_
_entity.id
_entity.type
_entity.pdbx_description
1 polymer ?
#
loop_
_entity_poly.entity_id
_entity_poly.type
_entity_poly.pdbx_seq_one_letter_code
_entity_poly.pdbx_strand_id
1 'polypeptide(L)'
;MSAQKGIETGTVQRAKASGHAHVTQVAGDYEEHHHQYVRGWDYLGSTRVDSHELDRLKHTFVDAPGASGQGQVAEAVRLLRRPDRRCNVLTLVGDAGSGRRTAALRVLREVGVAKERIRWLMLDWDRPRIDQIPHTKGHGFVLDLTGYRSLAEDFYTGLADYQREAAAAEAVLIILAVPETWAPGPLSTVPSVRLSRPAAKDVAEAHLRHLAPERLDWLVKAPLGNLLTESAHPSDAARLATLVTEAQGDAPESIEEEFTEWKAHLRDWFERHCGPEDLRERALLIATALLEGVPADIVMRAADQLFVKVKGVLPPGGALAGQDLDGRLNAIGACQVGEGISLDAKRHGLAEAVLKHVWQQRPPLRQALLEWASDISAPQGVAVQHLQRIAGSLARMSLLPGGTTVQSVASGWIETGRTAHRRLAVEILEAMALHPVTGVGVRKQLYDWAHQKNTSEALATAVAEICSGRLGETYPRVAMTRLRLLATRPDGRGREAAADAVRILAGAAEKRVLVLSEIVAWSESPDGIMRQAGAGTFLALTDITSDQLFPLPASEETSGTSTNTPAEHLFTRGWRAALLEPATADAAHDRLSAWLDSPKLSDDQVLPLAAAVLRGRLGRPRAAELLVGSSASTGLGQDRRRALLDQLLSEQATPATGLEQHIELVTQDASSAS
;
A
#
# COMPACT_ATOMS: atom_id res chain seq x y z
N MET A 1 -41.49 31.59 -48.47
CA MET A 1 -40.08 31.17 -48.40
C MET A 1 -39.50 31.63 -47.07
N SER A 2 -38.93 30.67 -46.32
CA SER A 2 -37.95 30.77 -45.21
C SER A 2 -38.33 31.63 -44.00
N ALA A 3 -38.76 31.08 -42.86
CA ALA A 3 -38.10 30.23 -41.85
C ALA A 3 -37.20 31.00 -40.86
N GLN A 4 -37.59 31.06 -39.58
CA GLN A 4 -36.66 31.24 -38.47
C GLN A 4 -37.13 30.53 -37.19
N LYS A 5 -36.22 29.70 -36.68
CA LYS A 5 -36.32 28.75 -35.56
C LYS A 5 -36.51 29.44 -34.20
N GLY A 6 -37.32 28.80 -33.35
CA GLY A 6 -37.40 29.10 -31.91
C GLY A 6 -36.15 28.65 -31.14
N ILE A 7 -35.81 29.41 -30.10
CA ILE A 7 -34.77 29.08 -29.12
C ILE A 7 -35.44 29.02 -27.75
N GLU A 8 -35.21 27.89 -27.08
CA GLU A 8 -35.68 27.52 -25.76
C GLU A 8 -35.09 28.42 -24.66
N THR A 9 -35.93 28.68 -23.66
CA THR A 9 -35.64 29.44 -22.45
C THR A 9 -34.70 28.68 -21.51
N GLY A 10 -33.46 29.15 -21.39
CA GLY A 10 -32.53 28.72 -20.35
C GLY A 10 -32.83 29.38 -19.00
N THR A 11 -32.92 28.57 -17.95
CA THR A 11 -33.11 28.98 -16.55
C THR A 11 -31.90 29.79 -16.06
N VAL A 12 -32.11 31.07 -15.75
CA VAL A 12 -31.09 31.95 -15.16
C VAL A 12 -31.16 31.85 -13.63
N GLN A 13 -30.17 31.23 -12.99
CA GLN A 13 -29.96 31.37 -11.54
C GLN A 13 -29.17 32.66 -11.26
N ARG A 14 -29.73 33.55 -10.42
CA ARG A 14 -29.06 34.75 -9.91
C ARG A 14 -28.68 34.52 -8.45
N ALA A 15 -27.38 34.58 -8.14
CA ALA A 15 -26.89 34.70 -6.77
C ALA A 15 -26.32 36.12 -6.55
N LYS A 16 -26.69 36.76 -5.43
CA LYS A 16 -26.11 38.03 -4.97
C LYS A 16 -24.89 37.74 -4.11
N ALA A 17 -23.72 38.23 -4.51
CA ALA A 17 -22.49 38.15 -3.75
C ALA A 17 -22.18 39.48 -3.04
N SER A 18 -21.68 39.43 -1.80
CA SER A 18 -21.04 40.57 -1.14
C SER A 18 -19.58 40.23 -0.82
N GLY A 19 -18.65 40.93 -1.48
CA GLY A 19 -17.31 41.25 -0.96
C GLY A 19 -16.22 40.18 -1.01
N HIS A 20 -15.66 39.96 -2.22
CA HIS A 20 -14.39 39.25 -2.55
C HIS A 20 -14.45 37.74 -2.81
N ALA A 21 -15.46 37.28 -3.56
CA ALA A 21 -15.45 35.98 -4.21
C ALA A 21 -14.82 36.07 -5.62
N HIS A 22 -13.82 35.23 -5.91
CA HIS A 22 -13.42 34.91 -7.28
C HIS A 22 -14.19 33.67 -7.72
N VAL A 23 -15.12 33.83 -8.66
CA VAL A 23 -15.87 32.72 -9.28
C VAL A 23 -14.99 32.13 -10.38
N THR A 24 -14.52 30.89 -10.18
CA THR A 24 -13.99 30.07 -11.28
C THR A 24 -15.05 29.03 -11.61
N GLN A 25 -15.71 29.19 -12.75
CA GLN A 25 -16.69 28.22 -13.23
C GLN A 25 -15.93 27.02 -13.79
N VAL A 26 -15.91 25.92 -13.05
CA VAL A 26 -15.48 24.60 -13.55
C VAL A 26 -16.74 23.77 -13.74
N ALA A 27 -17.03 23.36 -14.97
CA ALA A 27 -18.15 22.51 -15.29
C ALA A 27 -17.88 21.09 -14.77
N GLY A 28 -18.65 20.65 -13.79
CA GLY A 28 -18.63 19.30 -13.25
C GLY A 28 -19.27 19.28 -11.87
N ASP A 29 -20.55 18.90 -11.80
CA ASP A 29 -21.26 18.62 -10.56
C ASP A 29 -20.55 17.48 -9.82
N TYR A 30 -19.81 17.82 -8.78
CA TYR A 30 -19.49 16.89 -7.70
C TYR A 30 -20.57 17.08 -6.63
N GLU A 31 -21.60 16.22 -6.65
CA GLU A 31 -22.43 16.04 -5.46
C GLU A 31 -21.62 15.27 -4.42
N GLU A 32 -21.23 15.95 -3.34
CA GLU A 32 -20.65 15.30 -2.17
C GLU A 32 -21.75 14.51 -1.44
N HIS A 33 -21.75 13.20 -1.64
CA HIS A 33 -22.56 12.29 -0.83
C HIS A 33 -22.04 12.25 0.61
N HIS A 34 -22.67 13.05 1.49
CA HIS A 34 -22.51 12.92 2.94
C HIS A 34 -23.21 11.65 3.43
N HIS A 35 -22.50 10.53 3.43
CA HIS A 35 -22.88 9.41 4.30
C HIS A 35 -22.30 9.67 5.69
N GLN A 36 -23.12 9.48 6.71
CA GLN A 36 -22.71 9.59 8.11
C GLN A 36 -21.91 8.32 8.46
N TYR A 37 -20.61 8.33 8.14
CA TYR A 37 -19.70 7.22 8.37
C TYR A 37 -19.30 7.14 9.85
N VAL A 38 -19.53 6.01 10.50
CA VAL A 38 -18.95 5.74 11.83
C VAL A 38 -17.46 5.51 11.63
N ARG A 39 -16.61 6.43 12.12
CA ARG A 39 -15.14 6.41 11.95
C ARG A 39 -14.50 5.21 12.67
N GLY A 40 -14.46 4.06 12.00
CA GLY A 40 -13.88 2.80 12.49
C GLY A 40 -12.49 2.49 11.95
N TRP A 41 -11.92 1.37 12.39
CA TRP A 41 -10.67 0.79 11.81
C TRP A 41 -10.83 0.33 10.37
N ASP A 42 -12.06 0.40 9.85
CA ASP A 42 -12.41 -0.08 8.52
C ASP A 42 -11.82 0.81 7.42
N TYR A 43 -11.47 2.07 7.71
CA TYR A 43 -11.05 3.05 6.70
C TYR A 43 -9.54 3.07 6.50
N LEU A 44 -8.78 3.72 7.38
CA LEU A 44 -7.33 3.71 7.29
C LEU A 44 -6.74 2.46 7.95
N GLY A 45 -6.08 1.64 7.14
CA GLY A 45 -5.20 0.60 7.66
C GLY A 45 -4.16 1.20 8.61
N SER A 46 -3.72 0.41 9.58
CA SER A 46 -2.67 0.85 10.48
C SER A 46 -1.67 -0.26 10.76
N THR A 47 -0.44 0.12 11.02
CA THR A 47 0.58 -0.78 11.52
C THR A 47 0.85 -0.47 12.97
N ARG A 48 1.02 -1.52 13.76
CA ARG A 48 1.56 -1.38 15.09
C ARG A 48 3.03 -0.97 14.96
N VAL A 49 3.43 0.04 15.73
CA VAL A 49 4.83 0.42 15.84
C VAL A 49 5.54 -0.66 16.67
N ASP A 50 6.71 -1.09 16.20
CA ASP A 50 7.50 -2.11 16.91
C ASP A 50 7.79 -1.64 18.35
N SER A 51 7.52 -2.52 19.32
CA SER A 51 7.84 -2.24 20.72
C SER A 51 9.34 -2.02 20.93
N HIS A 52 10.20 -2.71 20.18
CA HIS A 52 11.65 -2.51 20.27
C HIS A 52 12.08 -1.13 19.76
N GLU A 53 11.42 -0.60 18.72
CA GLU A 53 11.61 0.80 18.28
C GLU A 53 11.26 1.74 19.43
N LEU A 54 10.08 1.59 20.03
CA LEU A 54 9.61 2.45 21.12
C LEU A 54 10.48 2.39 22.39
N ASP A 55 10.99 1.22 22.74
CA ASP A 55 11.86 1.04 23.90
C ASP A 55 13.25 1.64 23.66
N ARG A 56 13.77 1.53 22.42
CA ARG A 56 15.03 2.18 22.01
C ARG A 56 14.94 3.70 22.07
N LEU A 57 13.83 4.27 21.57
CA LEU A 57 13.57 5.72 21.59
C LEU A 57 13.58 6.32 23.00
N LYS A 58 13.36 5.52 24.04
CA LYS A 58 13.45 5.99 25.42
C LYS A 58 14.84 6.52 25.75
N HIS A 59 15.88 5.89 25.20
CA HIS A 59 17.28 6.11 25.55
C HIS A 59 18.04 6.90 24.49
N THR A 60 17.64 6.78 23.22
CA THR A 60 18.41 7.35 22.10
C THR A 60 17.87 8.68 21.56
N PHE A 61 16.69 9.11 22.02
CA PHE A 61 16.08 10.36 21.55
C PHE A 61 16.78 11.60 22.14
N VAL A 62 17.11 12.55 21.28
CA VAL A 62 17.66 13.86 21.67
C VAL A 62 16.62 14.93 21.37
N ASP A 63 16.14 15.59 22.43
CA ASP A 63 15.19 16.70 22.29
C ASP A 63 15.95 17.99 21.99
N ALA A 64 15.96 18.37 20.70
CA ALA A 64 16.61 19.61 20.28
C ALA A 64 15.91 20.84 20.89
N PRO A 65 16.67 21.88 21.25
CA PRO A 65 16.09 23.10 21.80
C PRO A 65 15.22 23.79 20.74
N GLY A 66 14.00 24.14 21.14
CA GLY A 66 13.04 24.90 20.35
C GLY A 66 13.27 26.41 20.48
N ALA A 67 12.41 27.20 19.84
CA ALA A 67 12.50 28.66 19.82
C ALA A 67 12.44 29.31 21.22
N SER A 68 11.85 28.62 22.19
CA SER A 68 11.75 29.05 23.59
C SER A 68 12.93 28.59 24.47
N GLY A 69 13.93 27.91 23.91
CA GLY A 69 15.05 27.29 24.64
C GLY A 69 14.68 25.99 25.37
N GLN A 70 13.40 25.62 25.40
CA GLN A 70 12.92 24.32 25.90
C GLN A 70 12.95 23.27 24.79
N GLY A 71 12.99 21.98 25.15
CA GLY A 71 12.89 20.88 24.20
C GLY A 71 11.58 20.92 23.39
N GLN A 72 11.67 20.63 22.10
CA GLN A 72 10.54 20.72 21.16
C GLN A 72 9.49 19.64 21.41
N VAL A 73 9.90 18.45 21.84
CA VAL A 73 8.97 17.40 22.29
C VAL A 73 8.32 17.79 23.60
N ALA A 74 9.09 18.35 24.55
CA ALA A 74 8.52 18.86 25.80
C ALA A 74 7.45 19.95 25.53
N GLU A 75 7.69 20.84 24.57
CA GLU A 75 6.70 21.83 24.13
C GLU A 75 5.44 21.19 23.54
N ALA A 76 5.59 20.19 22.65
CA ALA A 76 4.49 19.42 22.08
C ALA A 76 3.65 18.72 23.16
N VAL A 77 4.29 18.07 24.13
CA VAL A 77 3.61 17.40 25.25
C VAL A 77 2.86 18.40 26.12
N ARG A 78 3.46 19.57 26.40
CA ARG A 78 2.80 20.65 27.15
C ARG A 78 1.54 21.14 26.45
N LEU A 79 1.56 21.27 25.11
CA LEU A 79 0.40 21.70 24.33
C LEU A 79 -0.77 20.69 24.42
N LEU A 80 -0.47 19.39 24.39
CA LEU A 80 -1.49 18.34 24.53
C LEU A 80 -2.05 18.26 25.97
N ARG A 81 -1.21 18.52 26.98
CA ARG A 81 -1.58 18.42 28.41
C ARG A 81 -2.15 19.70 29.03
N ARG A 82 -2.37 20.77 28.26
CA ARG A 82 -2.86 22.05 28.83
C ARG A 82 -4.17 21.84 29.64
N PRO A 83 -4.21 22.26 30.92
CA PRO A 83 -5.38 22.06 31.79
C PRO A 83 -6.64 22.74 31.25
N ASP A 84 -6.48 23.94 30.68
CA ASP A 84 -7.60 24.82 30.29
C ASP A 84 -8.19 24.46 28.92
N ARG A 85 -7.47 23.65 28.13
CA ARG A 85 -7.87 23.21 26.78
C ARG A 85 -7.07 21.98 26.38
N ARG A 86 -7.53 20.78 26.78
CA ARG A 86 -6.93 19.52 26.32
C ARG A 86 -7.03 19.42 24.81
N CYS A 87 -5.90 19.54 24.13
CA CYS A 87 -5.79 19.27 22.70
C CYS A 87 -5.43 17.80 22.54
N ASN A 88 -6.18 17.08 21.71
CA ASN A 88 -5.89 15.68 21.37
C ASN A 88 -5.37 15.53 19.94
N VAL A 89 -5.15 16.64 19.25
CA VAL A 89 -4.59 16.70 17.90
C VAL A 89 -3.44 17.71 17.92
N LEU A 90 -2.30 17.33 17.36
CA LEU A 90 -1.11 18.18 17.26
C LEU A 90 -0.42 17.95 15.91
N THR A 91 0.09 19.02 15.30
CA THR A 91 0.93 18.91 14.10
C THR A 91 2.40 19.14 14.41
N LEU A 92 3.27 18.23 13.99
CA LEU A 92 4.72 18.39 13.98
C LEU A 92 5.18 18.77 12.57
N VAL A 93 5.70 19.99 12.44
CA VAL A 93 6.12 20.57 11.15
C VAL A 93 7.63 20.65 11.14
N GLY A 94 8.31 20.05 10.17
CA GLY A 94 9.77 20.17 10.07
C GLY A 94 10.27 19.71 8.72
N ASP A 95 11.51 20.05 8.38
CA ASP A 95 12.11 19.67 7.11
C ASP A 95 12.39 18.17 7.04
N ALA A 96 12.69 17.68 5.83
CA ALA A 96 13.21 16.32 5.67
C ALA A 96 14.44 16.10 6.57
N GLY A 97 14.45 14.96 7.27
CA GLY A 97 15.50 14.61 8.21
C GLY A 97 15.54 15.43 9.51
N SER A 98 14.42 16.03 9.94
CA SER A 98 14.29 16.67 11.28
C SER A 98 13.97 15.70 12.42
N GLY A 99 13.74 14.41 12.13
CA GLY A 99 13.34 13.43 13.15
C GLY A 99 11.85 13.45 13.51
N ARG A 100 10.98 14.02 12.66
CA ARG A 100 9.50 14.08 12.85
C ARG A 100 8.88 12.77 13.35
N ARG A 101 9.19 11.65 12.71
CA ARG A 101 8.70 10.32 13.10
C ARG A 101 9.08 10.01 14.55
N THR A 102 10.36 10.10 14.85
CA THR A 102 10.96 9.86 16.16
C THR A 102 10.33 10.76 17.24
N ALA A 103 10.16 12.04 16.94
CA ALA A 103 9.52 13.02 17.82
C ALA A 103 8.04 12.68 18.06
N ALA A 104 7.28 12.28 17.04
CA ALA A 104 5.88 11.92 17.17
C ALA A 104 5.65 10.73 18.10
N LEU A 105 6.46 9.68 17.93
CA LEU A 105 6.42 8.51 18.80
C LEU A 105 6.79 8.88 20.25
N ARG A 106 7.80 9.74 20.43
CA ARG A 106 8.19 10.24 21.74
C ARG A 106 7.07 11.04 22.42
N VAL A 107 6.43 11.96 21.69
CA VAL A 107 5.28 12.74 22.20
C VAL A 107 4.15 11.83 22.67
N LEU A 108 3.75 10.83 21.87
CA LEU A 108 2.68 9.89 22.25
C LEU A 108 3.01 9.11 23.53
N ARG A 109 4.26 8.66 23.68
CA ARG A 109 4.73 7.97 24.89
C ARG A 109 4.73 8.88 26.10
N GLU A 110 5.22 10.11 25.96
CA GLU A 110 5.28 11.07 27.08
C GLU A 110 3.91 11.55 27.53
N VAL A 111 2.94 11.64 26.62
CA VAL A 111 1.54 11.96 26.97
C VAL A 111 0.86 10.83 27.73
N GLY A 112 1.34 9.59 27.59
CA GLY A 112 0.88 8.42 28.36
C GLY A 112 0.19 7.33 27.53
N VAL A 113 0.27 7.40 26.20
CA VAL A 113 -0.32 6.36 25.33
C VAL A 113 0.49 5.05 25.48
N ALA A 114 -0.19 3.95 25.79
CA ALA A 114 0.41 2.62 25.91
C ALA A 114 1.04 2.18 24.57
N LYS A 115 2.19 1.49 24.62
CA LYS A 115 2.96 1.12 23.42
C LYS A 115 2.15 0.21 22.48
N GLU A 116 1.32 -0.66 23.06
CA GLU A 116 0.40 -1.57 22.36
C GLU A 116 -0.71 -0.83 21.60
N ARG A 117 -0.95 0.45 21.92
CA ARG A 117 -2.04 1.27 21.38
C ARG A 117 -1.55 2.39 20.47
N ILE A 118 -0.25 2.48 20.22
CA ILE A 118 0.32 3.38 19.22
C ILE A 118 0.19 2.72 17.84
N ARG A 119 -0.31 3.49 16.87
CA ARG A 119 -0.58 3.05 15.51
C ARG A 119 -0.04 4.06 14.51
N TRP A 120 0.66 3.55 13.51
CA TRP A 120 1.06 4.31 12.34
C TRP A 120 0.01 4.12 11.26
N LEU A 121 -0.63 5.21 10.84
CA LEU A 121 -1.68 5.15 9.82
C LEU A 121 -1.03 4.94 8.45
N MET A 122 -1.49 3.91 7.74
CA MET A 122 -1.08 3.63 6.37
C MET A 122 -1.97 4.46 5.45
N LEU A 123 -1.38 5.42 4.74
CA LEU A 123 -2.11 6.27 3.80
C LEU A 123 -2.52 5.45 2.57
N ASP A 124 -3.74 4.92 2.58
CA ASP A 124 -4.32 4.13 1.51
C ASP A 124 -5.39 4.87 0.67
N TRP A 125 -5.50 6.19 0.88
CA TRP A 125 -6.36 7.08 0.10
C TRP A 125 -5.58 7.82 -0.99
N ASP A 126 -6.28 8.29 -2.05
CA ASP A 126 -5.65 9.10 -3.10
C ASP A 126 -5.54 10.59 -2.72
N ARG A 127 -6.42 11.08 -1.83
CA ARG A 127 -6.35 12.43 -1.23
C ARG A 127 -6.60 12.35 0.28
N PRO A 128 -5.97 13.21 1.11
CA PRO A 128 -6.20 13.23 2.56
C PRO A 128 -7.68 13.46 2.90
N ARG A 129 -8.22 12.64 3.80
CA ARG A 129 -9.65 12.65 4.17
C ARG A 129 -9.80 12.48 5.67
N ILE A 130 -10.32 13.49 6.35
CA ILE A 130 -10.38 13.50 7.82
C ILE A 130 -11.38 12.48 8.37
N ASP A 131 -12.45 12.21 7.64
CA ASP A 131 -13.51 11.26 7.96
C ASP A 131 -13.02 9.81 8.03
N GLN A 132 -11.88 9.51 7.41
CA GLN A 132 -11.30 8.17 7.37
C GLN A 132 -10.27 7.93 8.50
N ILE A 133 -9.98 8.95 9.32
CA ILE A 133 -9.05 8.81 10.44
C ILE A 133 -9.77 8.18 11.65
N PRO A 134 -9.24 7.08 12.22
CA PRO A 134 -9.82 6.45 13.40
C PRO A 134 -9.56 7.26 14.67
N HIS A 135 -10.50 7.24 15.60
CA HIS A 135 -10.37 7.86 16.93
C HIS A 135 -10.63 6.85 18.07
N THR A 136 -10.16 5.61 17.92
CA THR A 136 -10.41 4.53 18.89
C THR A 136 -9.97 4.89 20.31
N LYS A 137 -10.79 4.51 21.30
CA LYS A 137 -10.59 4.93 22.70
C LYS A 137 -9.17 4.62 23.21
N GLY A 138 -8.50 5.64 23.75
CA GLY A 138 -7.17 5.53 24.38
C GLY A 138 -6.02 5.14 23.42
N HIS A 139 -6.22 5.27 22.11
CA HIS A 139 -5.18 5.01 21.10
C HIS A 139 -4.43 6.28 20.70
N GLY A 140 -3.19 6.10 20.25
CA GLY A 140 -2.37 7.15 19.67
C GLY A 140 -2.11 6.87 18.20
N PHE A 141 -2.45 7.80 17.33
CA PHE A 141 -2.31 7.67 15.88
C PHE A 141 -1.25 8.64 15.35
N VAL A 142 -0.41 8.16 14.44
CA VAL A 142 0.52 9.01 13.68
C VAL A 142 0.06 9.03 12.22
N LEU A 143 -0.19 10.23 11.71
CA LEU A 143 -0.55 10.50 10.31
C LEU A 143 0.60 11.25 9.62
N ASP A 144 1.28 10.61 8.68
CA ASP A 144 2.39 11.23 7.96
C ASP A 144 1.96 11.85 6.63
N LEU A 145 1.77 13.16 6.60
CA LEU A 145 1.37 13.91 5.40
C LEU A 145 2.56 14.53 4.65
N THR A 146 3.80 14.13 4.97
CA THR A 146 5.00 14.77 4.41
C THR A 146 5.18 14.57 2.91
N GLY A 147 4.52 13.56 2.32
CA GLY A 147 4.51 13.30 0.88
C GLY A 147 3.52 14.15 0.06
N TYR A 148 2.67 14.94 0.70
CA TYR A 148 1.69 15.80 0.02
C TYR A 148 2.26 17.18 -0.24
N ARG A 149 1.96 17.76 -1.42
CA ARG A 149 2.36 19.13 -1.77
C ARG A 149 1.44 20.20 -1.18
N SER A 150 0.15 19.87 -1.09
CA SER A 150 -0.88 20.71 -0.50
C SER A 150 -1.95 19.82 0.11
N LEU A 151 -2.71 20.38 1.04
CA LEU A 151 -3.88 19.74 1.65
C LEU A 151 -5.12 20.50 1.18
N ALA A 152 -6.21 19.78 0.98
CA ALA A 152 -7.49 20.37 0.61
C ALA A 152 -8.11 21.13 1.80
N GLU A 153 -8.94 22.14 1.52
CA GLU A 153 -9.52 23.00 2.56
C GLU A 153 -10.46 22.22 3.51
N ASP A 154 -11.21 21.26 2.97
CA ASP A 154 -12.10 20.34 3.69
C ASP A 154 -11.34 19.52 4.76
N PHE A 155 -10.10 19.14 4.48
CA PHE A 155 -9.24 18.47 5.45
C PHE A 155 -8.97 19.36 6.67
N TYR A 156 -8.69 20.66 6.45
CA TYR A 156 -8.40 21.59 7.55
C TYR A 156 -9.64 21.91 8.37
N THR A 157 -10.78 22.17 7.74
CA THR A 157 -12.03 22.51 8.43
C THR A 157 -12.55 21.33 9.25
N GLY A 158 -12.48 20.11 8.72
CA GLY A 158 -12.94 18.92 9.43
C GLY A 158 -12.05 18.48 10.60
N LEU A 159 -10.84 19.04 10.78
CA LEU A 159 -10.01 18.78 11.97
C LEU A 159 -10.69 19.22 13.27
N ALA A 160 -11.52 20.28 13.24
CA ALA A 160 -12.22 20.76 14.42
C ALA A 160 -13.22 19.71 14.94
N ASP A 161 -13.97 19.08 14.02
CA ASP A 161 -14.92 18.02 14.34
C ASP A 161 -14.20 16.76 14.83
N TYR A 162 -13.13 16.37 14.13
CA TYR A 162 -12.28 15.27 14.57
C TYR A 162 -11.70 15.51 15.97
N GLN A 163 -11.22 16.73 16.28
CA GLN A 163 -10.66 17.05 17.59
C GLN A 163 -11.69 16.87 18.72
N ARG A 164 -12.96 17.21 18.49
CA ARG A 164 -14.05 17.00 19.46
C ARG A 164 -14.30 15.51 19.71
N GLU A 165 -14.38 14.71 18.65
CA GLU A 165 -14.59 13.26 18.75
C GLU A 165 -13.40 12.54 19.39
N ALA A 166 -12.18 12.86 18.96
CA ALA A 166 -10.96 12.33 19.54
C ALA A 166 -10.84 12.68 21.03
N ALA A 167 -11.31 13.87 21.44
CA ALA A 167 -11.38 14.23 22.84
C ALA A 167 -12.37 13.39 23.65
N ALA A 168 -13.56 13.14 23.11
CA ALA A 168 -14.53 12.27 23.76
C ALA A 168 -14.02 10.82 23.90
N ALA A 169 -13.22 10.35 22.95
CA ALA A 169 -12.62 9.03 22.96
C ALA A 169 -11.25 8.95 23.67
N GLU A 170 -10.70 10.05 24.18
CA GLU A 170 -9.31 10.09 24.72
C GLU A 170 -8.27 9.55 23.70
N ALA A 171 -8.53 9.73 22.41
CA ALA A 171 -7.63 9.33 21.32
C ALA A 171 -6.71 10.50 20.96
N VAL A 172 -5.42 10.25 20.71
CA VAL A 172 -4.44 11.28 20.37
C VAL A 172 -3.98 11.13 18.92
N LEU A 173 -4.02 12.20 18.14
CA LEU A 173 -3.53 12.24 16.75
C LEU A 173 -2.32 13.18 16.63
N ILE A 174 -1.22 12.65 16.10
CA ILE A 174 -0.05 13.44 15.70
C ILE A 174 0.05 13.47 14.18
N ILE A 175 0.02 14.66 13.58
CA ILE A 175 0.13 14.87 12.14
C ILE A 175 1.57 15.31 11.82
N LEU A 176 2.23 14.67 10.86
CA LEU A 176 3.55 15.06 10.38
C LEU A 176 3.42 15.79 9.05
N ALA A 177 4.09 16.94 8.92
CA ALA A 177 4.09 17.70 7.67
C ALA A 177 5.43 18.42 7.43
N VAL A 178 5.65 18.87 6.19
CA VAL A 178 6.70 19.84 5.85
C VAL A 178 6.14 21.27 5.95
N PRO A 179 6.99 22.29 6.19
CA PRO A 179 6.56 23.69 6.29
C PRO A 179 5.75 24.18 5.08
N GLU A 180 6.07 23.70 3.87
CA GLU A 180 5.42 24.10 2.63
C GLU A 180 3.99 23.55 2.51
N THR A 181 3.73 22.37 3.09
CA THR A 181 2.44 21.67 2.98
C THR A 181 1.46 22.13 4.05
N TRP A 182 1.95 22.47 5.24
CA TRP A 182 1.10 22.83 6.38
C TRP A 182 0.86 24.33 6.48
N ALA A 183 -0.19 24.79 5.81
CA ALA A 183 -0.63 26.19 5.80
C ALA A 183 -2.12 26.32 6.15
N PRO A 184 -2.53 26.00 7.39
CA PRO A 184 -3.94 25.98 7.76
C PRO A 184 -4.61 27.37 7.76
N GLY A 185 -3.85 28.46 7.85
CA GLY A 185 -4.40 29.82 7.95
C GLY A 185 -5.46 29.91 9.06
N PRO A 186 -6.63 30.52 8.82
CA PRO A 186 -7.74 30.55 9.77
C PRO A 186 -8.60 29.27 9.76
N LEU A 187 -8.35 28.32 8.85
CA LEU A 187 -9.21 27.14 8.64
C LEU A 187 -9.08 26.09 9.74
N SER A 188 -7.97 26.10 10.50
CA SER A 188 -7.75 25.16 11.60
C SER A 188 -7.08 25.85 12.79
N THR A 189 -7.52 25.48 14.00
CA THR A 189 -6.91 25.95 15.27
C THR A 189 -6.02 24.88 15.91
N VAL A 190 -5.72 23.80 15.18
CA VAL A 190 -4.84 22.73 15.67
C VAL A 190 -3.45 23.29 15.97
N PRO A 191 -2.92 23.08 17.19
CA PRO A 191 -1.60 23.56 17.54
C PRO A 191 -0.53 22.89 16.67
N SER A 192 0.50 23.64 16.31
CA SER A 192 1.65 23.13 15.57
C SER A 192 2.96 23.45 16.27
N VAL A 193 3.91 22.52 16.24
CA VAL A 193 5.28 22.71 16.73
C VAL A 193 6.23 22.57 15.55
N ARG A 194 7.09 23.57 15.37
CA ARG A 194 8.16 23.52 14.37
C ARG A 194 9.35 22.76 14.94
N LEU A 195 9.81 21.74 14.21
CA LEU A 195 10.94 20.91 14.56
C LEU A 195 12.21 21.38 13.84
N SER A 196 13.23 21.68 14.62
CA SER A 196 14.62 21.87 14.21
C SER A 196 15.38 20.54 14.32
N ARG A 197 16.47 20.43 13.56
CA ARG A 197 17.31 19.23 13.57
C ARG A 197 18.16 19.21 14.86
N PRO A 198 18.17 18.11 15.63
CA PRO A 198 19.17 17.93 16.68
C PRO A 198 20.57 17.81 16.07
N ALA A 199 21.59 18.20 16.84
CA ALA A 199 22.96 18.02 16.43
C ALA A 199 23.24 16.53 16.19
N ALA A 200 23.76 16.20 15.01
CA ALA A 200 24.02 14.82 14.61
C ALA A 200 24.95 14.11 15.62
N LYS A 201 25.94 14.83 16.15
CA LYS A 201 26.85 14.29 17.17
C LYS A 201 26.12 13.84 18.44
N ASP A 202 25.22 14.67 18.97
CA ASP A 202 24.45 14.35 20.18
C ASP A 202 23.58 13.10 19.96
N VAL A 203 23.00 12.96 18.75
CA VAL A 203 22.22 11.77 18.37
C VAL A 203 23.11 10.52 18.33
N ALA A 204 24.26 10.58 17.67
CA ALA A 204 25.19 9.45 17.60
C ALA A 204 25.68 9.03 19.00
N GLU A 205 26.02 10.01 19.85
CA GLU A 205 26.40 9.75 21.24
C GLU A 205 25.26 9.12 22.05
N ALA A 206 24.02 9.61 21.92
CA ALA A 206 22.87 9.04 22.61
C ALA A 206 22.61 7.58 22.19
N HIS A 207 22.78 7.28 20.90
CA HIS A 207 22.71 5.91 20.39
C HIS A 207 23.83 5.03 20.97
N LEU A 208 25.09 5.46 20.93
CA LEU A 208 26.20 4.68 21.45
C LEU A 208 26.15 4.48 22.96
N ARG A 209 25.76 5.49 23.75
CA ARG A 209 25.57 5.33 25.20
C ARG A 209 24.61 4.18 25.55
N HIS A 210 23.64 3.90 24.68
CA HIS A 210 22.69 2.82 24.87
C HIS A 210 23.17 1.48 24.30
N LEU A 211 23.80 1.50 23.11
CA LEU A 211 24.11 0.29 22.35
C LEU A 211 25.53 -0.26 22.61
N ALA A 212 26.52 0.62 22.70
CA ALA A 212 27.94 0.30 22.84
C ALA A 212 28.67 1.44 23.59
N PRO A 213 28.39 1.65 24.88
CA PRO A 213 28.94 2.78 25.65
C PRO A 213 30.47 2.78 25.73
N GLU A 214 31.09 1.61 25.61
CA GLU A 214 32.55 1.42 25.55
C GLU A 214 33.21 1.96 24.27
N ARG A 215 32.44 2.20 23.19
CA ARG A 215 32.93 2.72 21.90
C ARG A 215 32.64 4.20 21.69
N LEU A 216 32.19 4.91 22.73
CA LEU A 216 31.80 6.32 22.62
C LEU A 216 32.97 7.24 22.19
N ASP A 217 34.19 6.92 22.63
CA ASP A 217 35.40 7.68 22.34
C ASP A 217 35.80 7.63 20.85
N TRP A 218 35.31 6.63 20.10
CA TRP A 218 35.54 6.53 18.67
C TRP A 218 34.93 7.70 17.89
N LEU A 219 33.80 8.25 18.35
CA LEU A 219 33.16 9.42 17.71
C LEU A 219 33.98 10.71 17.82
N VAL A 220 35.03 10.73 18.63
CA VAL A 220 35.92 11.90 18.79
C VAL A 220 37.27 11.66 18.10
N LYS A 221 37.64 10.41 17.87
CA LYS A 221 38.92 10.02 17.26
C LYS A 221 38.80 9.99 15.74
N ALA A 222 39.91 10.28 15.06
CA ALA A 222 40.01 10.02 13.63
C ALA A 222 39.99 8.49 13.38
N PRO A 223 39.40 8.04 12.25
CA PRO A 223 38.75 8.85 11.20
C PRO A 223 37.31 9.31 11.51
N LEU A 224 36.60 8.66 12.44
CA LEU A 224 35.14 8.82 12.58
C LEU A 224 34.68 10.20 13.07
N GLY A 225 35.52 10.89 13.86
CA GLY A 225 35.18 12.20 14.44
C GLY A 225 34.92 13.31 13.42
N ASN A 226 35.32 13.13 12.16
CA ASN A 226 35.12 14.09 11.09
C ASN A 226 33.91 13.76 10.19
N LEU A 227 33.22 12.63 10.40
CA LEU A 227 32.15 12.16 9.52
C LEU A 227 30.82 12.89 9.72
N LEU A 228 30.54 13.31 10.95
CA LEU A 228 29.32 14.04 11.30
C LEU A 228 29.56 15.54 11.22
N THR A 229 29.43 16.12 10.03
CA THR A 229 29.49 17.57 9.82
C THR A 229 28.24 18.26 10.39
N GLU A 230 28.27 19.59 10.48
CA GLU A 230 27.09 20.39 10.90
C GLU A 230 25.87 20.17 10.00
N SER A 231 26.09 19.77 8.74
CA SER A 231 25.01 19.48 7.78
C SER A 231 24.48 18.04 7.87
N ALA A 232 25.09 17.16 8.66
CA ALA A 232 24.70 15.75 8.76
C ALA A 232 23.29 15.61 9.34
N HIS A 233 22.51 14.68 8.79
CA HIS A 233 21.17 14.41 9.30
C HIS A 233 21.22 13.49 10.53
N PRO A 234 20.23 13.55 11.43
CA PRO A 234 20.08 12.59 12.53
C PRO A 234 20.04 11.12 12.07
N SER A 235 19.57 10.85 10.85
CA SER A 235 19.63 9.51 10.25
C SER A 235 21.06 9.06 9.96
N ASP A 236 21.93 9.98 9.54
CA ASP A 236 23.34 9.69 9.31
C ASP A 236 24.05 9.39 10.63
N ALA A 237 23.73 10.15 11.68
CA ALA A 237 24.21 9.90 13.04
C ALA A 237 23.79 8.53 13.57
N ALA A 238 22.50 8.18 13.45
CA ALA A 238 21.99 6.88 13.86
C ALA A 238 22.62 5.74 13.04
N ARG A 239 22.84 5.95 11.74
CA ARG A 239 23.54 5.00 10.87
C ARG A 239 24.98 4.80 11.33
N LEU A 240 25.75 5.88 11.54
CA LEU A 240 27.13 5.78 12.03
C LEU A 240 27.21 5.04 13.37
N ALA A 241 26.34 5.37 14.32
CA ALA A 241 26.29 4.67 15.60
C ALA A 241 25.97 3.18 15.47
N THR A 242 25.11 2.81 14.50
CA THR A 242 24.81 1.40 14.19
C THR A 242 26.05 0.71 13.61
N LEU A 243 26.74 1.31 12.65
CA LEU A 243 27.99 0.76 12.10
C LEU A 243 29.07 0.58 13.17
N VAL A 244 29.22 1.55 14.08
CA VAL A 244 30.14 1.45 15.22
C VAL A 244 29.74 0.34 16.19
N THR A 245 28.44 0.10 16.38
CA THR A 245 27.96 -0.98 17.25
C THR A 245 28.21 -2.35 16.60
N GLU A 246 27.95 -2.49 15.31
CA GLU A 246 28.00 -3.76 14.58
C GLU A 246 29.43 -4.14 14.14
N ALA A 247 30.37 -3.20 14.15
CA ALA A 247 31.75 -3.43 13.76
C ALA A 247 32.40 -4.58 14.56
N GLN A 248 32.94 -5.56 13.83
CA GLN A 248 33.73 -6.63 14.40
C GLN A 248 35.18 -6.21 14.54
N GLY A 249 35.68 -6.16 15.77
CA GLY A 249 37.03 -5.68 16.09
C GLY A 249 37.17 -4.16 16.06
N ASP A 250 38.42 -3.69 16.18
CA ASP A 250 38.80 -2.29 16.27
C ASP A 250 39.29 -1.77 14.90
N ALA A 251 38.38 -1.66 13.92
CA ALA A 251 38.69 -1.21 12.56
C ALA A 251 37.87 0.03 12.15
N PRO A 252 38.15 1.22 12.72
CA PRO A 252 37.41 2.45 12.45
C PRO A 252 37.53 2.93 10.99
N GLU A 253 38.58 2.56 10.26
CA GLU A 253 38.75 2.87 8.84
C GLU A 253 37.69 2.17 7.97
N SER A 254 37.38 0.91 8.25
CA SER A 254 36.34 0.18 7.51
C SER A 254 34.96 0.81 7.72
N ILE A 255 34.69 1.37 8.91
CA ILE A 255 33.45 2.07 9.23
C ILE A 255 33.37 3.38 8.45
N GLU A 256 34.46 4.13 8.34
CA GLU A 256 34.51 5.34 7.50
C GLU A 256 34.24 5.00 6.03
N GLU A 257 34.90 3.97 5.49
CA GLU A 257 34.70 3.56 4.10
C GLU A 257 33.24 3.18 3.84
N GLU A 258 32.63 2.40 4.71
CA GLU A 258 31.23 2.02 4.60
C GLU A 258 30.28 3.23 4.77
N PHE A 259 30.55 4.09 5.76
CA PHE A 259 29.77 5.30 5.97
C PHE A 259 29.84 6.22 4.74
N THR A 260 30.99 6.30 4.07
CA THR A 260 31.15 7.07 2.84
C THR A 260 30.69 6.32 1.59
N GLU A 261 30.00 5.19 1.75
CA GLU A 261 29.47 4.33 0.68
C GLU A 261 30.57 3.86 -0.28
N TRP A 262 31.74 3.52 0.27
CA TRP A 262 32.89 2.97 -0.45
C TRP A 262 33.35 3.85 -1.64
N LYS A 263 33.05 5.16 -1.64
CA LYS A 263 33.26 6.04 -2.81
C LYS A 263 34.72 6.12 -3.26
N ALA A 264 35.63 6.30 -2.31
CA ALA A 264 37.06 6.36 -2.61
C ALA A 264 37.56 5.00 -3.12
N HIS A 265 37.25 3.93 -2.38
CA HIS A 265 37.57 2.56 -2.77
C HIS A 265 37.12 2.22 -4.20
N LEU A 266 35.85 2.49 -4.53
CA LEU A 266 35.28 2.19 -5.84
C LEU A 266 35.90 3.04 -6.95
N ARG A 267 36.12 4.34 -6.72
CA ARG A 267 36.80 5.20 -7.69
C ARG A 267 38.18 4.63 -8.03
N ASP A 268 38.97 4.33 -7.00
CA ASP A 268 40.33 3.83 -7.19
C ASP A 268 40.33 2.42 -7.79
N TRP A 269 39.36 1.56 -7.45
CA TRP A 269 39.21 0.23 -8.04
C TRP A 269 38.87 0.33 -9.53
N PHE A 270 37.89 1.16 -9.91
CA PHE A 270 37.52 1.34 -11.31
C PHE A 270 38.61 2.04 -12.12
N GLU A 271 39.40 2.93 -11.52
CA GLU A 271 40.56 3.56 -12.18
C GLU A 271 41.66 2.54 -12.48
N ARG A 272 41.98 1.67 -11.50
CA ARG A 272 42.96 0.58 -11.68
C ARG A 272 42.52 -0.45 -12.71
N HIS A 273 41.23 -0.76 -12.75
CA HIS A 273 40.66 -1.76 -13.65
C HIS A 273 40.02 -1.12 -14.88
N CYS A 274 40.72 -0.22 -15.58
CA CYS A 274 40.15 0.53 -16.70
C CYS A 274 40.44 -0.02 -18.10
N GLY A 275 41.26 -1.06 -18.19
CA GLY A 275 41.67 -1.68 -19.45
C GLY A 275 40.55 -2.51 -20.11
N PRO A 276 40.68 -2.80 -21.42
CA PRO A 276 39.81 -3.75 -22.11
C PRO A 276 39.80 -5.16 -21.47
N GLU A 277 40.94 -5.59 -20.94
CA GLU A 277 41.13 -6.87 -20.24
C GLU A 277 40.33 -6.98 -18.94
N ASP A 278 40.11 -5.85 -18.24
CA ASP A 278 39.39 -5.79 -16.96
C ASP A 278 37.87 -5.81 -17.12
N LEU A 279 37.37 -5.74 -18.35
CA LEU A 279 35.94 -5.61 -18.62
C LEU A 279 35.16 -6.83 -18.09
N ARG A 280 35.80 -8.01 -18.03
CA ARG A 280 35.19 -9.23 -17.49
C ARG A 280 35.04 -9.17 -15.97
N GLU A 281 36.04 -8.66 -15.27
CA GLU A 281 36.02 -8.46 -13.81
C GLU A 281 35.04 -7.34 -13.44
N ARG A 282 34.96 -6.27 -14.24
CA ARG A 282 33.93 -5.23 -14.08
C ARG A 282 32.51 -5.78 -14.25
N ALA A 283 32.29 -6.59 -15.28
CA ALA A 283 30.99 -7.23 -15.50
C ALA A 283 30.64 -8.17 -14.34
N LEU A 284 31.62 -8.91 -13.82
CA LEU A 284 31.45 -9.77 -12.64
C LEU A 284 31.13 -8.97 -11.38
N LEU A 285 31.82 -7.85 -11.12
CA LEU A 285 31.54 -6.98 -9.98
C LEU A 285 30.09 -6.46 -10.03
N ILE A 286 29.64 -6.00 -11.19
CA ILE A 286 28.26 -5.49 -11.38
C ILE A 286 27.23 -6.62 -11.23
N ALA A 287 27.48 -7.78 -11.83
CA ALA A 287 26.59 -8.93 -11.73
C ALA A 287 26.47 -9.43 -10.29
N THR A 288 27.60 -9.53 -9.58
CA THR A 288 27.62 -9.91 -8.17
C THR A 288 26.87 -8.91 -7.32
N ALA A 289 27.06 -7.60 -7.55
CA ALA A 289 26.35 -6.55 -6.83
C ALA A 289 24.82 -6.60 -7.03
N LEU A 290 24.35 -6.86 -8.27
CA LEU A 290 22.91 -7.00 -8.54
C LEU A 290 22.33 -8.29 -7.94
N LEU A 291 23.11 -9.38 -7.97
CA LEU A 291 22.74 -10.73 -7.57
C LEU A 291 23.43 -11.15 -6.27
N GLU A 292 23.59 -10.22 -5.34
CA GLU A 292 24.33 -10.46 -4.08
C GLU A 292 23.75 -11.69 -3.33
N GLY A 293 24.59 -12.61 -2.89
CA GLY A 293 24.19 -13.86 -2.22
C GLY A 293 23.56 -14.94 -3.12
N VAL A 294 23.53 -14.75 -4.45
CA VAL A 294 23.02 -15.75 -5.41
C VAL A 294 24.11 -16.78 -5.77
N PRO A 295 23.75 -18.03 -6.13
CA PRO A 295 24.70 -19.07 -6.53
C PRO A 295 25.71 -18.65 -7.59
N ALA A 296 26.95 -19.15 -7.45
CA ALA A 296 28.07 -18.74 -8.27
C ALA A 296 27.85 -18.97 -9.78
N ASP A 297 27.27 -20.10 -10.17
CA ASP A 297 26.99 -20.43 -11.57
C ASP A 297 26.02 -19.43 -12.22
N ILE A 298 24.99 -18.98 -11.49
CA ILE A 298 24.02 -17.98 -11.96
C ILE A 298 24.71 -16.62 -12.12
N VAL A 299 25.47 -16.18 -11.10
CA VAL A 299 26.17 -14.89 -11.12
C VAL A 299 27.19 -14.84 -12.27
N MET A 300 27.96 -15.91 -12.45
CA MET A 300 28.99 -15.98 -13.48
C MET A 300 28.38 -15.96 -14.89
N ARG A 301 27.28 -16.68 -15.12
CA ARG A 301 26.54 -16.63 -16.39
C ARG A 301 25.93 -15.25 -16.63
N ALA A 302 25.39 -14.61 -15.60
CA ALA A 302 24.85 -13.25 -15.71
C ALA A 302 25.96 -12.23 -16.04
N ALA A 303 27.15 -12.38 -15.44
CA ALA A 303 28.33 -11.57 -15.73
C ALA A 303 28.79 -11.73 -17.19
N ASP A 304 28.88 -12.97 -17.67
CA ASP A 304 29.25 -13.24 -19.07
C ASP A 304 28.22 -12.65 -20.05
N GLN A 305 26.93 -12.70 -19.72
CA GLN A 305 25.89 -12.03 -20.52
C GLN A 305 26.05 -10.50 -20.54
N LEU A 306 26.36 -9.87 -19.40
CA LEU A 306 26.63 -8.43 -19.35
C LEU A 306 27.85 -8.09 -20.19
N PHE A 307 28.93 -8.86 -20.05
CA PHE A 307 30.17 -8.71 -20.81
C PHE A 307 29.91 -8.76 -22.32
N VAL A 308 29.13 -9.74 -22.80
CA VAL A 308 28.74 -9.84 -24.21
C VAL A 308 27.85 -8.66 -24.63
N LYS A 309 26.90 -8.24 -23.77
CA LYS A 309 25.99 -7.10 -24.05
C LYS A 309 26.77 -5.81 -24.28
N VAL A 310 27.87 -5.60 -23.55
CA VAL A 310 28.77 -4.45 -23.73
C VAL A 310 29.87 -4.70 -24.79
N LYS A 311 29.72 -5.75 -25.61
CA LYS A 311 30.60 -6.12 -26.73
C LYS A 311 32.02 -6.51 -26.30
N GLY A 312 32.17 -7.08 -25.10
CA GLY A 312 33.41 -7.70 -24.67
C GLY A 312 33.76 -8.91 -25.54
N VAL A 313 35.06 -9.16 -25.72
CA VAL A 313 35.59 -10.32 -26.46
C VAL A 313 36.26 -11.26 -25.47
N LEU A 314 35.79 -12.51 -25.40
CA LEU A 314 36.38 -13.50 -24.51
C LEU A 314 37.82 -13.82 -24.93
N PRO A 315 38.73 -14.08 -23.98
CA PRO A 315 40.09 -14.49 -24.29
C PRO A 315 40.12 -15.84 -25.05
N PRO A 316 41.16 -16.10 -25.86
CA PRO A 316 41.37 -17.41 -26.48
C PRO A 316 41.35 -18.53 -25.44
N GLY A 317 40.55 -19.58 -25.67
CA GLY A 317 40.30 -20.65 -24.70
C GLY A 317 38.95 -20.55 -23.97
N GLY A 318 38.20 -19.46 -24.15
CA GLY A 318 36.81 -19.35 -23.69
C GLY A 318 36.66 -19.52 -22.18
N ALA A 319 35.78 -20.42 -21.74
CA ALA A 319 35.54 -20.68 -20.31
C ALA A 319 36.77 -21.27 -19.58
N LEU A 320 37.69 -21.93 -20.31
CA LEU A 320 38.92 -22.48 -19.74
C LEU A 320 40.04 -21.43 -19.59
N ALA A 321 39.82 -20.22 -20.12
CA ALA A 321 40.81 -19.15 -20.09
C ALA A 321 40.56 -18.17 -18.92
N GLY A 322 41.66 -17.67 -18.37
CA GLY A 322 41.66 -16.72 -17.26
C GLY A 322 41.87 -17.38 -15.90
N GLN A 323 41.64 -16.60 -14.84
CA GLN A 323 41.74 -17.07 -13.46
C GLN A 323 40.59 -18.02 -13.11
N ASP A 324 40.83 -18.89 -12.13
CA ASP A 324 39.79 -19.71 -11.51
C ASP A 324 38.77 -18.83 -10.75
N LEU A 325 37.69 -19.47 -10.25
CA LEU A 325 36.62 -18.76 -9.55
C LEU A 325 37.18 -17.96 -8.37
N ASP A 326 38.04 -18.56 -7.54
CA ASP A 326 38.61 -17.91 -6.36
C ASP A 326 39.46 -16.70 -6.72
N GLY A 327 40.32 -16.80 -7.75
CA GLY A 327 41.07 -15.67 -8.27
C GLY A 327 40.17 -14.53 -8.73
N ARG A 328 39.12 -14.85 -9.50
CA ARG A 328 38.15 -13.86 -9.98
C ARG A 328 37.36 -13.20 -8.85
N LEU A 329 36.93 -13.97 -7.85
CA LEU A 329 36.24 -13.42 -6.67
C LEU A 329 37.17 -12.52 -5.85
N ASN A 330 38.43 -12.92 -5.68
CA ASN A 330 39.42 -12.09 -4.99
C ASN A 330 39.69 -10.77 -5.74
N ALA A 331 39.74 -10.78 -7.08
CA ALA A 331 39.93 -9.58 -7.89
C ALA A 331 38.82 -8.53 -7.69
N ILE A 332 37.56 -8.98 -7.54
CA ILE A 332 36.42 -8.09 -7.28
C ILE A 332 36.15 -7.85 -5.78
N GLY A 333 36.92 -8.47 -4.89
CA GLY A 333 36.73 -8.36 -3.45
C GLY A 333 35.50 -9.09 -2.91
N ALA A 334 35.03 -10.13 -3.61
CA ALA A 334 33.95 -11.01 -3.15
C ALA A 334 34.49 -12.29 -2.50
N CYS A 335 33.61 -13.05 -1.85
CA CYS A 335 33.86 -14.44 -1.43
C CYS A 335 32.62 -15.29 -1.61
N GLN A 336 32.83 -16.60 -1.58
CA GLN A 336 31.76 -17.59 -1.52
C GLN A 336 31.24 -17.73 -0.08
N VAL A 337 29.92 -17.69 0.09
CA VAL A 337 29.20 -17.89 1.36
C VAL A 337 28.15 -18.98 1.13
N GLY A 338 28.44 -20.19 1.60
CA GLY A 338 27.66 -21.37 1.21
C GLY A 338 27.73 -21.59 -0.30
N GLU A 339 26.58 -21.69 -0.96
CA GLU A 339 26.50 -21.79 -2.43
C GLU A 339 26.56 -20.43 -3.14
N GLY A 340 26.37 -19.32 -2.42
CA GLY A 340 26.25 -17.98 -2.97
C GLY A 340 27.57 -17.20 -3.04
N ILE A 341 27.62 -16.16 -3.86
CA ILE A 341 28.72 -15.17 -3.87
C ILE A 341 28.27 -13.89 -3.16
N SER A 342 29.12 -13.34 -2.29
CA SER A 342 28.84 -12.11 -1.56
C SER A 342 30.01 -11.13 -1.59
N LEU A 343 29.72 -9.88 -1.95
CA LEU A 343 30.57 -8.71 -1.73
C LEU A 343 30.47 -8.24 -0.27
N ASP A 344 29.26 -8.28 0.28
CA ASP A 344 28.95 -7.72 1.59
C ASP A 344 29.59 -8.53 2.73
N ALA A 345 29.87 -9.82 2.51
CA ALA A 345 30.55 -10.69 3.48
C ALA A 345 32.00 -10.25 3.79
N LYS A 346 32.69 -9.61 2.84
CA LYS A 346 34.01 -8.99 3.10
C LYS A 346 33.89 -7.52 3.48
N ARG A 347 32.95 -6.80 2.87
CA ARG A 347 32.78 -5.35 2.99
C ARG A 347 31.30 -5.00 2.96
N HIS A 348 30.70 -4.87 4.13
CA HIS A 348 29.27 -4.64 4.26
C HIS A 348 28.82 -3.39 3.46
N GLY A 349 27.69 -3.51 2.75
CA GLY A 349 27.14 -2.45 1.90
C GLY A 349 27.89 -2.19 0.58
N LEU A 350 28.92 -2.96 0.24
CA LEU A 350 29.68 -2.79 -0.99
C LEU A 350 28.83 -3.08 -2.23
N ALA A 351 27.94 -4.08 -2.19
CA ALA A 351 27.09 -4.42 -3.33
C ALA A 351 26.21 -3.23 -3.76
N GLU A 352 25.55 -2.56 -2.82
CA GLU A 352 24.73 -1.38 -3.11
C GLU A 352 25.60 -0.21 -3.60
N ALA A 353 26.76 0.00 -2.98
CA ALA A 353 27.70 1.06 -3.37
C ALA A 353 28.19 0.89 -4.82
N VAL A 354 28.48 -0.35 -5.26
CA VAL A 354 28.86 -0.66 -6.65
C VAL A 354 27.78 -0.23 -7.63
N LEU A 355 26.52 -0.64 -7.40
CA LEU A 355 25.42 -0.31 -8.31
C LEU A 355 25.21 1.21 -8.38
N LYS A 356 25.25 1.89 -7.23
CA LYS A 356 25.15 3.35 -7.13
C LYS A 356 26.27 4.04 -7.90
N HIS A 357 27.52 3.59 -7.71
CA HIS A 357 28.69 4.14 -8.38
C HIS A 357 28.56 4.00 -9.91
N VAL A 358 28.26 2.79 -10.40
CA VAL A 358 28.14 2.54 -11.84
C VAL A 358 27.00 3.34 -12.45
N TRP A 359 25.85 3.41 -11.79
CA TRP A 359 24.69 4.17 -12.25
C TRP A 359 24.98 5.68 -12.39
N GLN A 360 25.72 6.24 -11.44
CA GLN A 360 26.08 7.65 -11.43
C GLN A 360 27.22 7.98 -12.40
N GLN A 361 28.27 7.17 -12.42
CA GLN A 361 29.51 7.44 -13.15
C GLN A 361 29.50 6.95 -14.61
N ARG A 362 28.48 6.18 -15.02
CA ARG A 362 28.33 5.68 -16.40
C ARG A 362 26.91 5.89 -16.95
N PRO A 363 26.42 7.13 -17.13
CA PRO A 363 25.09 7.38 -17.67
C PRO A 363 24.74 6.64 -18.98
N PRO A 364 25.65 6.50 -19.97
CA PRO A 364 25.37 5.73 -21.19
C PRO A 364 25.10 4.24 -20.96
N LEU A 365 25.56 3.68 -19.84
CA LEU A 365 25.43 2.26 -19.51
C LEU A 365 24.05 1.92 -18.91
N ARG A 366 23.29 2.90 -18.44
CA ARG A 366 22.00 2.69 -17.74
C ARG A 366 21.01 1.87 -18.56
N GLN A 367 20.82 2.20 -19.84
CA GLN A 367 19.91 1.48 -20.72
C GLN A 367 20.35 0.03 -20.91
N ALA A 368 21.64 -0.20 -21.18
CA ALA A 368 22.20 -1.54 -21.34
C ALA A 368 22.09 -2.38 -20.07
N LEU A 369 22.25 -1.77 -18.88
CA LEU A 369 22.05 -2.45 -17.60
C LEU A 369 20.60 -2.85 -17.37
N LEU A 370 19.66 -1.96 -17.68
CA LEU A 370 18.23 -2.27 -17.55
C LEU A 370 17.86 -3.42 -18.51
N GLU A 371 18.26 -3.33 -19.77
CA GLU A 371 18.00 -4.40 -20.75
C GLU A 371 18.65 -5.73 -20.33
N TRP A 372 19.91 -5.71 -19.90
CA TRP A 372 20.59 -6.90 -19.40
C TRP A 372 19.87 -7.49 -18.17
N ALA A 373 19.48 -6.67 -17.19
CA ALA A 373 18.73 -7.12 -16.02
C ALA A 373 17.39 -7.76 -16.41
N SER A 374 16.76 -7.25 -17.47
CA SER A 374 15.56 -7.80 -18.06
C SER A 374 15.83 -9.15 -18.75
N ASP A 375 16.91 -9.26 -19.52
CA ASP A 375 17.29 -10.49 -20.21
C ASP A 375 17.60 -11.63 -19.23
N ILE A 376 18.35 -11.36 -18.16
CA ILE A 376 18.69 -12.39 -17.16
C ILE A 376 17.48 -12.84 -16.33
N SER A 377 16.43 -12.02 -16.23
CA SER A 377 15.24 -12.30 -15.42
C SER A 377 14.01 -12.71 -16.23
N ALA A 378 14.12 -12.72 -17.56
CA ALA A 378 13.10 -13.20 -18.49
C ALA A 378 12.72 -14.67 -18.24
N PRO A 379 11.60 -15.17 -18.79
CA PRO A 379 11.35 -16.61 -18.86
C PRO A 379 12.53 -17.35 -19.50
N GLN A 380 13.07 -18.38 -18.83
CA GLN A 380 14.31 -19.08 -19.19
C GLN A 380 15.62 -18.29 -19.00
N GLY A 381 15.55 -17.07 -18.47
CA GLY A 381 16.70 -16.29 -18.04
C GLY A 381 17.42 -16.95 -16.86
N VAL A 382 18.72 -16.72 -16.76
CA VAL A 382 19.59 -17.38 -15.76
C VAL A 382 19.23 -17.04 -14.32
N ALA A 383 18.62 -15.88 -14.10
CA ALA A 383 18.23 -15.34 -12.80
C ALA A 383 16.70 -15.17 -12.66
N VAL A 384 15.90 -15.95 -13.42
CA VAL A 384 14.43 -15.87 -13.40
C VAL A 384 13.83 -16.05 -11.99
N GLN A 385 14.47 -16.84 -11.13
CA GLN A 385 14.04 -17.07 -9.75
C GLN A 385 14.38 -15.90 -8.79
N HIS A 386 15.18 -14.91 -9.25
CA HIS A 386 15.66 -13.78 -8.45
C HIS A 386 15.05 -12.44 -8.88
N LEU A 387 13.89 -12.48 -9.55
CA LEU A 387 13.21 -11.32 -10.11
C LEU A 387 12.97 -10.19 -9.09
N GLN A 388 12.48 -10.54 -7.89
CA GLN A 388 12.19 -9.56 -6.83
C GLN A 388 13.45 -8.84 -6.35
N ARG A 389 14.58 -9.55 -6.27
CA ARG A 389 15.88 -8.95 -5.90
C ARG A 389 16.32 -7.92 -6.94
N ILE A 390 16.26 -8.31 -8.21
CA ILE A 390 16.61 -7.45 -9.34
C ILE A 390 15.71 -6.20 -9.35
N ALA A 391 14.39 -6.39 -9.25
CA ALA A 391 13.42 -5.30 -9.21
C ALA A 391 13.66 -4.35 -8.04
N GLY A 392 13.94 -4.87 -6.83
CA GLY A 392 14.25 -4.06 -5.65
C GLY A 392 15.52 -3.22 -5.82
N SER A 393 16.58 -3.79 -6.40
CA SER A 393 17.80 -3.05 -6.71
C SER A 393 17.57 -1.95 -7.75
N LEU A 394 16.80 -2.22 -8.81
CA LEU A 394 16.46 -1.22 -9.83
C LEU A 394 15.53 -0.12 -9.30
N ALA A 395 14.58 -0.47 -8.41
CA ALA A 395 13.75 0.50 -7.72
C ALA A 395 14.60 1.45 -6.85
N ARG A 396 15.64 0.96 -6.16
CA ARG A 396 16.58 1.83 -5.44
C ARG A 396 17.36 2.76 -6.39
N MET A 397 17.78 2.27 -7.58
CA MET A 397 18.42 3.12 -8.59
C MET A 397 17.51 4.27 -9.07
N SER A 398 16.18 4.10 -9.00
CA SER A 398 15.22 5.17 -9.35
C SER A 398 15.30 6.39 -8.43
N LEU A 399 15.91 6.25 -7.25
CA LEU A 399 16.14 7.34 -6.28
C LEU A 399 17.37 8.19 -6.62
N LEU A 400 18.23 7.71 -7.51
CA LEU A 400 19.47 8.38 -7.88
C LEU A 400 19.25 9.35 -9.06
N PRO A 401 20.17 10.30 -9.30
CA PRO A 401 20.13 11.14 -10.50
C PRO A 401 20.01 10.30 -11.78
N GLY A 402 19.03 10.63 -12.63
CA GLY A 402 18.68 9.84 -13.82
C GLY A 402 17.76 8.64 -13.54
N GLY A 403 17.24 8.50 -12.33
CA GLY A 403 16.32 7.43 -11.93
C GLY A 403 14.99 7.42 -12.68
N THR A 404 14.58 8.54 -13.30
CA THR A 404 13.42 8.59 -14.21
C THR A 404 13.54 7.63 -15.38
N THR A 405 14.77 7.29 -15.80
CA THR A 405 15.03 6.28 -16.83
C THR A 405 14.50 4.90 -16.44
N VAL A 406 14.58 4.52 -15.15
CA VAL A 406 14.05 3.23 -14.66
C VAL A 406 12.55 3.15 -14.91
N GLN A 407 11.83 4.19 -14.50
CA GLN A 407 10.38 4.28 -14.65
C GLN A 407 9.96 4.34 -16.12
N SER A 408 10.65 5.13 -16.96
CA SER A 408 10.31 5.23 -18.38
C SER A 408 10.55 3.93 -19.14
N VAL A 409 11.65 3.23 -18.84
CA VAL A 409 11.99 1.95 -19.47
C VAL A 409 11.02 0.85 -19.04
N ALA A 410 10.72 0.75 -17.74
CA ALA A 410 9.71 -0.20 -17.24
C ALA A 410 8.35 0.05 -17.90
N SER A 411 7.91 1.31 -17.98
CA SER A 411 6.65 1.67 -18.64
C SER A 411 6.66 1.29 -20.13
N GLY A 412 7.75 1.58 -20.86
CA GLY A 412 7.89 1.21 -22.26
C GLY A 412 7.95 -0.30 -22.51
N TRP A 413 8.51 -1.08 -21.59
CA TRP A 413 8.48 -2.55 -21.67
C TRP A 413 7.07 -3.13 -21.55
N ILE A 414 6.21 -2.51 -20.74
CA ILE A 414 4.80 -2.89 -20.65
C ILE A 414 4.08 -2.54 -21.95
N GLU A 415 4.24 -1.32 -22.45
CA GLU A 415 3.58 -0.85 -23.68
C GLU A 415 3.95 -1.67 -24.92
N THR A 416 5.21 -2.08 -25.04
CA THR A 416 5.69 -2.88 -26.18
C THR A 416 5.27 -4.35 -26.12
N GLY A 417 4.64 -4.81 -25.03
CA GLY A 417 4.03 -6.14 -24.93
C GLY A 417 5.01 -7.32 -24.95
N ARG A 418 6.33 -7.08 -24.83
CA ARG A 418 7.32 -8.16 -24.77
C ARG A 418 7.22 -8.87 -23.42
N THR A 419 6.68 -10.09 -23.44
CA THR A 419 6.42 -10.91 -22.23
C THR A 419 7.64 -11.03 -21.31
N ALA A 420 8.84 -11.17 -21.91
CA ALA A 420 10.11 -11.24 -21.19
C ALA A 420 10.38 -10.04 -20.28
N HIS A 421 10.12 -8.82 -20.77
CA HIS A 421 10.42 -7.58 -20.05
C HIS A 421 9.26 -7.09 -19.18
N ARG A 422 8.03 -7.46 -19.55
CA ARG A 422 6.80 -7.07 -18.84
C ARG A 422 6.81 -7.52 -17.38
N ARG A 423 7.24 -8.75 -17.09
CA ARG A 423 7.24 -9.29 -15.72
C ARG A 423 8.17 -8.50 -14.80
N LEU A 424 9.38 -8.19 -15.26
CA LEU A 424 10.31 -7.35 -14.51
C LEU A 424 9.78 -5.91 -14.37
N ALA A 425 9.18 -5.35 -15.42
CA ALA A 425 8.60 -4.01 -15.36
C ALA A 425 7.50 -3.89 -14.28
N VAL A 426 6.60 -4.86 -14.20
CA VAL A 426 5.55 -4.93 -13.16
C VAL A 426 6.18 -4.97 -11.77
N GLU A 427 7.18 -5.82 -11.54
CA GLU A 427 7.87 -5.93 -10.25
C GLU A 427 8.63 -4.64 -9.87
N ILE A 428 9.28 -3.98 -10.84
CA ILE A 428 9.95 -2.68 -10.60
C ILE A 428 8.92 -1.64 -10.19
N LEU A 429 7.84 -1.49 -10.94
CA LEU A 429 6.81 -0.48 -10.66
C LEU A 429 6.10 -0.76 -9.34
N GLU A 430 5.86 -2.03 -9.00
CA GLU A 430 5.32 -2.40 -7.70
C GLU A 430 6.29 -2.06 -6.56
N ALA A 431 7.57 -2.43 -6.68
CA ALA A 431 8.59 -2.09 -5.68
C ALA A 431 8.70 -0.56 -5.51
N MET A 432 8.64 0.20 -6.61
CA MET A 432 8.63 1.67 -6.56
C MET A 432 7.35 2.23 -5.95
N ALA A 433 6.19 1.61 -6.18
CA ALA A 433 4.89 2.01 -5.64
C ALA A 433 4.77 1.80 -4.12
N LEU A 434 5.49 0.83 -3.57
CA LEU A 434 5.60 0.55 -2.14
C LEU A 434 6.66 1.40 -1.43
N HIS A 435 7.62 1.96 -2.18
CA HIS A 435 8.73 2.68 -1.59
C HIS A 435 8.29 4.06 -1.03
N PRO A 436 8.77 4.49 0.17
CA PRO A 436 8.31 5.72 0.82
C PRO A 436 8.52 7.00 0.02
N VAL A 437 9.59 7.07 -0.79
CA VAL A 437 9.95 8.29 -1.54
C VAL A 437 9.29 8.34 -2.91
N THR A 438 9.28 7.23 -3.65
CA THR A 438 8.77 7.16 -5.04
C THR A 438 7.31 6.75 -5.10
N GLY A 439 6.78 6.15 -4.04
CA GLY A 439 5.47 5.49 -4.03
C GLY A 439 4.33 6.43 -4.38
N VAL A 440 4.31 7.66 -3.86
CA VAL A 440 3.26 8.64 -4.19
C VAL A 440 3.23 8.93 -5.69
N GLY A 441 4.40 9.14 -6.30
CA GLY A 441 4.52 9.43 -7.74
C GLY A 441 4.07 8.25 -8.60
N VAL A 442 4.52 7.03 -8.28
CA VAL A 442 4.14 5.83 -9.04
C VAL A 442 2.67 5.47 -8.84
N ARG A 443 2.14 5.52 -7.61
CA ARG A 443 0.71 5.27 -7.36
C ARG A 443 -0.18 6.28 -8.08
N LYS A 444 0.23 7.54 -8.19
CA LYS A 444 -0.46 8.53 -9.03
C LYS A 444 -0.43 8.13 -10.51
N GLN A 445 0.72 7.71 -11.04
CA GLN A 445 0.80 7.24 -12.43
C GLN A 445 -0.11 6.02 -12.68
N LEU A 446 -0.16 5.05 -11.77
CA LEU A 446 -1.06 3.90 -11.87
C LEU A 446 -2.54 4.32 -11.86
N TYR A 447 -2.90 5.34 -11.06
CA TYR A 447 -4.22 5.94 -11.07
C TYR A 447 -4.53 6.60 -12.41
N ASP A 448 -3.60 7.40 -12.92
CA ASP A 448 -3.72 8.09 -14.20
C ASP A 448 -3.91 7.08 -15.34
N TRP A 449 -3.15 5.99 -15.36
CA TRP A 449 -3.33 4.90 -16.33
C TRP A 449 -4.70 4.22 -16.21
N ALA A 450 -5.18 3.93 -14.99
CA ALA A 450 -6.51 3.34 -14.80
C ALA A 450 -7.63 4.26 -15.32
N HIS A 451 -7.47 5.57 -15.13
CA HIS A 451 -8.48 6.58 -15.42
C HIS A 451 -8.49 7.06 -16.88
N GLN A 452 -7.34 7.19 -17.52
CA GLN A 452 -7.20 7.81 -18.84
C GLN A 452 -7.75 6.94 -19.98
N LYS A 453 -8.53 7.55 -20.89
CA LYS A 453 -9.18 6.85 -22.01
C LYS A 453 -8.20 6.28 -23.03
N ASN A 454 -7.01 6.88 -23.18
CA ASN A 454 -6.00 6.47 -24.16
C ASN A 454 -5.02 5.40 -23.65
N THR A 455 -5.15 4.95 -22.40
CA THR A 455 -4.33 3.86 -21.85
C THR A 455 -4.47 2.58 -22.68
N SER A 456 -3.35 1.94 -23.01
CA SER A 456 -3.31 0.67 -23.75
C SER A 456 -3.82 -0.49 -22.90
N GLU A 457 -4.25 -1.58 -23.54
CA GLU A 457 -4.65 -2.81 -22.82
C GLU A 457 -3.51 -3.31 -21.93
N ALA A 458 -2.28 -3.33 -22.45
CA ALA A 458 -1.12 -3.82 -21.71
C ALA A 458 -0.84 -3.03 -20.41
N LEU A 459 -1.00 -1.70 -20.46
CA LEU A 459 -0.88 -0.85 -19.27
C LEU A 459 -2.04 -1.07 -18.30
N ALA A 460 -3.27 -1.20 -18.80
CA ALA A 460 -4.45 -1.47 -17.98
C ALA A 460 -4.32 -2.81 -17.24
N THR A 461 -3.90 -3.88 -17.95
CA THR A 461 -3.60 -5.19 -17.34
C THR A 461 -2.47 -5.10 -16.33
N ALA A 462 -1.39 -4.34 -16.61
CA ALA A 462 -0.30 -4.16 -15.66
C ALA A 462 -0.74 -3.43 -14.38
N VAL A 463 -1.64 -2.43 -14.48
CA VAL A 463 -2.22 -1.80 -13.29
C VAL A 463 -2.96 -2.83 -12.43
N ALA A 464 -3.75 -3.70 -13.04
CA ALA A 464 -4.48 -4.74 -12.31
C ALA A 464 -3.53 -5.78 -11.66
N GLU A 465 -2.47 -6.20 -12.37
CA GLU A 465 -1.44 -7.09 -11.84
C GLU A 465 -0.72 -6.47 -10.63
N ILE A 466 -0.28 -5.21 -10.74
CA ILE A 466 0.35 -4.49 -9.61
C ILE A 466 -0.64 -4.37 -8.45
N CYS A 467 -1.90 -4.05 -8.73
CA CYS A 467 -2.93 -3.90 -7.69
C CYS A 467 -3.28 -5.21 -6.99
N SER A 468 -3.06 -6.37 -7.62
CA SER A 468 -3.29 -7.69 -7.00
C SER A 468 -2.05 -8.30 -6.35
N GLY A 469 -0.87 -7.72 -6.56
CA GLY A 469 0.35 -8.12 -5.86
C GLY A 469 0.52 -7.42 -4.51
N ARG A 470 1.78 -7.22 -4.12
CA ARG A 470 2.20 -6.59 -2.86
C ARG A 470 1.60 -5.20 -2.65
N LEU A 471 1.28 -4.45 -3.72
CA LEU A 471 0.60 -3.16 -3.56
C LEU A 471 -0.78 -3.33 -2.94
N GLY A 472 -1.59 -4.30 -3.40
CA GLY A 472 -2.91 -4.57 -2.84
C GLY A 472 -2.87 -5.26 -1.48
N GLU A 473 -1.83 -6.06 -1.21
CA GLU A 473 -1.59 -6.60 0.13
C GLU A 473 -1.33 -5.48 1.15
N THR A 474 -0.51 -4.50 0.78
CA THR A 474 -0.09 -3.40 1.66
C THR A 474 -1.13 -2.28 1.72
N TYR A 475 -1.71 -1.89 0.58
CA TYR A 475 -2.65 -0.77 0.40
C TYR A 475 -3.91 -1.21 -0.36
N PRO A 476 -4.76 -2.06 0.23
CA PRO A 476 -5.91 -2.65 -0.48
C PRO A 476 -6.88 -1.60 -1.03
N ARG A 477 -7.13 -0.47 -0.33
CA ARG A 477 -8.02 0.58 -0.82
C ARG A 477 -7.47 1.35 -2.02
N VAL A 478 -6.15 1.57 -2.06
CA VAL A 478 -5.44 2.13 -3.23
C VAL A 478 -5.64 1.23 -4.44
N ALA A 479 -5.43 -0.07 -4.26
CA ALA A 479 -5.65 -1.07 -5.30
C ALA A 479 -7.11 -1.09 -5.75
N MET A 480 -8.06 -1.23 -4.83
CA MET A 480 -9.49 -1.26 -5.13
C MET A 480 -9.98 -0.01 -5.87
N THR A 481 -9.43 1.17 -5.57
CA THR A 481 -9.78 2.39 -6.31
C THR A 481 -9.35 2.33 -7.78
N ARG A 482 -8.17 1.78 -8.08
CA ARG A 482 -7.68 1.61 -9.46
C ARG A 482 -8.42 0.49 -10.19
N LEU A 483 -8.68 -0.62 -9.50
CA LEU A 483 -9.47 -1.74 -10.03
C LEU A 483 -10.90 -1.31 -10.37
N ARG A 484 -11.52 -0.48 -9.53
CA ARG A 484 -12.80 0.18 -9.83
C ARG A 484 -12.73 0.98 -11.11
N LEU A 485 -11.73 1.85 -11.23
CA LEU A 485 -11.57 2.71 -12.40
C LEU A 485 -11.50 1.86 -13.67
N LEU A 486 -10.69 0.80 -13.67
CA LEU A 486 -10.61 -0.18 -14.77
C LEU A 486 -11.96 -0.86 -15.04
N ALA A 487 -12.67 -1.32 -14.01
CA ALA A 487 -13.96 -1.99 -14.16
C ALA A 487 -15.04 -1.08 -14.78
N THR A 488 -15.03 0.21 -14.42
CA THR A 488 -15.98 1.24 -14.90
C THR A 488 -15.67 1.80 -16.29
N ARG A 489 -14.58 1.36 -16.94
CA ARG A 489 -14.20 1.92 -18.24
C ARG A 489 -15.23 1.59 -19.33
N PRO A 490 -15.59 2.58 -20.17
CA PRO A 490 -16.54 2.36 -21.26
C PRO A 490 -15.94 1.51 -22.40
N ASP A 491 -14.61 1.54 -22.60
CA ASP A 491 -13.93 0.74 -23.64
C ASP A 491 -13.64 -0.71 -23.20
N GLY A 492 -13.96 -1.06 -21.95
CA GLY A 492 -13.77 -2.41 -21.40
C GLY A 492 -12.32 -2.83 -21.15
N ARG A 493 -11.33 -1.98 -21.47
CA ARG A 493 -9.91 -2.35 -21.35
C ARG A 493 -9.50 -2.63 -19.91
N GLY A 494 -8.82 -3.74 -19.67
CA GLY A 494 -8.41 -4.17 -18.34
C GLY A 494 -9.54 -4.61 -17.39
N ARG A 495 -10.80 -4.73 -17.87
CA ARG A 495 -11.94 -5.15 -17.03
C ARG A 495 -11.79 -6.59 -16.52
N GLU A 496 -11.36 -7.50 -17.40
CA GLU A 496 -11.10 -8.90 -17.03
C GLU A 496 -9.92 -8.99 -16.06
N ALA A 497 -8.81 -8.31 -16.37
CA ALA A 497 -7.65 -8.24 -15.47
C ALA A 497 -8.03 -7.66 -14.09
N ALA A 498 -8.92 -6.67 -14.04
CA ALA A 498 -9.41 -6.11 -12.78
C ALA A 498 -10.24 -7.11 -11.98
N ALA A 499 -11.09 -7.91 -12.65
CA ALA A 499 -11.85 -8.98 -12.02
C ALA A 499 -10.94 -10.08 -11.45
N ASP A 500 -9.90 -10.46 -12.19
CA ASP A 500 -8.88 -11.42 -11.74
C ASP A 500 -8.11 -10.90 -10.54
N ALA A 501 -7.71 -9.63 -10.59
CA ALA A 501 -7.02 -8.97 -9.49
C ALA A 501 -7.87 -8.93 -8.21
N VAL A 502 -9.16 -8.63 -8.35
CA VAL A 502 -10.12 -8.67 -7.24
C VAL A 502 -10.27 -10.08 -6.66
N ARG A 503 -10.30 -11.13 -7.51
CA ARG A 503 -10.31 -12.53 -7.05
C ARG A 503 -9.08 -12.87 -6.21
N ILE A 504 -7.90 -12.50 -6.67
CA ILE A 504 -6.64 -12.71 -5.96
C ILE A 504 -6.69 -12.03 -4.58
N LEU A 505 -7.06 -10.75 -4.53
CA LEU A 505 -7.12 -10.00 -3.27
C LEU A 505 -8.16 -10.55 -2.29
N ALA A 506 -9.33 -10.93 -2.77
CA ALA A 506 -10.39 -11.46 -1.93
C ALA A 506 -10.09 -12.90 -1.44
N GLY A 507 -9.22 -13.63 -2.15
CA GLY A 507 -8.72 -14.94 -1.74
C GLY A 507 -7.94 -14.87 -0.41
N ALA A 508 -7.22 -13.78 -0.16
CA ALA A 508 -6.55 -13.53 1.11
C ALA A 508 -7.57 -13.25 2.24
N ALA A 509 -7.61 -14.14 3.25
CA ALA A 509 -8.60 -14.09 4.33
C ALA A 509 -8.65 -12.72 5.05
N GLU A 510 -7.48 -12.11 5.29
CA GLU A 510 -7.36 -10.82 5.98
C GLU A 510 -7.96 -9.64 5.21
N LYS A 511 -8.05 -9.73 3.88
CA LYS A 511 -8.54 -8.64 3.00
C LYS A 511 -9.97 -8.87 2.51
N ARG A 512 -10.47 -10.09 2.64
CA ARG A 512 -11.76 -10.55 2.12
C ARG A 512 -12.91 -9.59 2.47
N VAL A 513 -13.08 -9.26 3.75
CA VAL A 513 -14.17 -8.40 4.20
C VAL A 513 -14.09 -7.01 3.57
N LEU A 514 -12.89 -6.42 3.51
CA LEU A 514 -12.67 -5.12 2.90
C LEU A 514 -13.00 -5.15 1.41
N VAL A 515 -12.44 -6.11 0.67
CA VAL A 515 -12.65 -6.23 -0.79
C VAL A 515 -14.14 -6.45 -1.11
N LEU A 516 -14.83 -7.33 -0.38
CA LEU A 516 -16.27 -7.53 -0.54
C LEU A 516 -17.07 -6.27 -0.21
N SER A 517 -16.69 -5.56 0.86
CA SER A 517 -17.37 -4.31 1.23
C SER A 517 -17.27 -3.25 0.15
N GLU A 518 -16.10 -3.11 -0.49
CA GLU A 518 -15.89 -2.20 -1.62
C GLU A 518 -16.76 -2.59 -2.81
N ILE A 519 -16.74 -3.86 -3.23
CA ILE A 519 -17.50 -4.32 -4.40
C ILE A 519 -19.01 -4.19 -4.18
N VAL A 520 -19.50 -4.51 -2.98
CA VAL A 520 -20.91 -4.31 -2.63
C VAL A 520 -21.27 -2.83 -2.67
N ALA A 521 -20.43 -1.95 -2.14
CA ALA A 521 -20.64 -0.51 -2.25
C ALA A 521 -20.69 -0.04 -3.72
N TRP A 522 -19.88 -0.63 -4.60
CA TRP A 522 -19.95 -0.34 -6.04
C TRP A 522 -21.27 -0.83 -6.64
N SER A 523 -21.67 -2.05 -6.30
CA SER A 523 -22.89 -2.72 -6.80
C SER A 523 -24.20 -2.10 -6.30
N GLU A 524 -24.13 -1.26 -5.27
CA GLU A 524 -25.28 -0.54 -4.72
C GLU A 524 -25.22 0.97 -5.02
N SER A 525 -24.26 1.39 -5.85
CA SER A 525 -24.07 2.79 -6.24
C SER A 525 -25.30 3.35 -6.99
N PRO A 526 -25.67 4.63 -6.77
CA PRO A 526 -26.69 5.30 -7.58
C PRO A 526 -26.23 5.49 -9.03
N ASP A 527 -24.93 5.69 -9.27
CA ASP A 527 -24.33 5.72 -10.61
C ASP A 527 -24.45 4.34 -11.28
N GLY A 528 -25.13 4.30 -12.44
CA GLY A 528 -25.38 3.06 -13.18
C GLY A 528 -24.14 2.39 -13.77
N ILE A 529 -23.13 3.15 -14.19
CA ILE A 529 -21.87 2.58 -14.70
C ILE A 529 -21.14 1.88 -13.57
N MET A 530 -21.07 2.55 -12.42
CA MET A 530 -20.46 2.03 -11.21
C MET A 530 -21.19 0.78 -10.68
N ARG A 531 -22.53 0.84 -10.67
CA ARG A 531 -23.38 -0.27 -10.26
C ARG A 531 -23.19 -1.51 -11.13
N GLN A 532 -23.18 -1.33 -12.45
CA GLN A 532 -22.91 -2.41 -13.40
C GLN A 532 -21.50 -2.99 -13.20
N ALA A 533 -20.49 -2.14 -13.03
CA ALA A 533 -19.11 -2.60 -12.80
C ALA A 533 -18.97 -3.38 -11.48
N GLY A 534 -19.62 -2.92 -10.42
CA GLY A 534 -19.68 -3.62 -9.13
C GLY A 534 -20.33 -4.99 -9.26
N ALA A 535 -21.54 -5.05 -9.85
CA ALA A 535 -22.26 -6.30 -10.05
C ALA A 535 -21.48 -7.30 -10.91
N GLY A 536 -20.86 -6.83 -12.01
CA GLY A 536 -20.04 -7.68 -12.87
C GLY A 536 -18.79 -8.21 -12.16
N THR A 537 -18.13 -7.37 -11.36
CA THR A 537 -16.96 -7.75 -10.55
C THR A 537 -17.35 -8.74 -9.45
N PHE A 538 -18.49 -8.53 -8.78
CA PHE A 538 -19.05 -9.47 -7.80
C PHE A 538 -19.30 -10.83 -8.45
N LEU A 539 -19.95 -10.86 -9.62
CA LEU A 539 -20.17 -12.12 -10.31
C LEU A 539 -18.85 -12.82 -10.60
N ALA A 540 -17.81 -12.11 -11.05
CA ALA A 540 -16.51 -12.74 -11.31
C ALA A 540 -15.94 -13.46 -10.08
N LEU A 541 -16.18 -12.97 -8.86
CA LEU A 541 -15.82 -13.68 -7.62
C LEU A 541 -16.60 -14.99 -7.41
N THR A 542 -17.80 -15.09 -7.96
CA THR A 542 -18.70 -16.24 -7.79
C THR A 542 -18.59 -17.28 -8.90
N ASP A 543 -17.58 -17.20 -9.76
CA ASP A 543 -17.41 -18.15 -10.86
C ASP A 543 -16.83 -19.50 -10.38
N ILE A 544 -17.69 -20.52 -10.31
CA ILE A 544 -17.34 -21.89 -9.90
C ILE A 544 -16.60 -22.70 -10.95
N THR A 545 -16.57 -22.19 -12.20
CA THR A 545 -15.80 -22.81 -13.29
C THR A 545 -14.32 -22.46 -13.20
N SER A 546 -13.97 -21.45 -12.40
CA SER A 546 -12.58 -21.13 -12.11
C SER A 546 -11.91 -22.22 -11.27
N ASP A 547 -10.63 -22.51 -11.59
CA ASP A 547 -9.77 -23.40 -10.81
C ASP A 547 -9.52 -22.89 -9.38
N GLN A 548 -9.69 -21.59 -9.15
CA GLN A 548 -9.61 -20.94 -7.85
C GLN A 548 -11.02 -20.58 -7.37
N LEU A 549 -11.71 -21.57 -6.80
CA LEU A 549 -12.97 -21.32 -6.11
C LEU A 549 -12.73 -20.35 -4.96
N PHE A 550 -13.52 -19.27 -4.96
CA PHE A 550 -13.53 -18.33 -3.86
C PHE A 550 -13.91 -19.04 -2.55
N PRO A 551 -13.10 -18.98 -1.48
CA PRO A 551 -13.45 -19.64 -0.23
C PRO A 551 -14.70 -19.01 0.35
N LEU A 552 -15.79 -19.76 0.35
CA LEU A 552 -17.02 -19.34 1.02
C LEU A 552 -16.76 -19.21 2.52
N PRO A 553 -17.32 -18.19 3.19
CA PRO A 553 -17.31 -18.14 4.64
C PRO A 553 -17.92 -19.45 5.17
N ALA A 554 -17.16 -20.18 5.99
CA ALA A 554 -17.68 -21.33 6.71
C ALA A 554 -18.60 -20.81 7.82
N SER A 555 -19.75 -21.44 8.01
CA SER A 555 -20.55 -21.22 9.21
C SER A 555 -19.76 -21.80 10.37
N GLU A 556 -19.14 -20.96 11.20
CA GLU A 556 -18.49 -21.44 12.42
C GLU A 556 -19.57 -22.01 13.35
N GLU A 557 -19.59 -23.33 13.50
CA GLU A 557 -20.35 -24.02 14.55
C GLU A 557 -19.76 -23.67 15.93
N THR A 558 -20.05 -22.48 16.43
CA THR A 558 -19.78 -22.13 17.82
C THR A 558 -21.04 -21.57 18.46
N SER A 559 -21.83 -22.48 19.03
CA SER A 559 -22.80 -22.24 20.12
C SER A 559 -23.85 -21.12 19.91
N GLY A 560 -25.05 -21.52 19.52
CA GLY A 560 -26.30 -21.03 20.14
C GLY A 560 -26.90 -19.69 19.70
N THR A 561 -26.26 -18.91 18.84
CA THR A 561 -26.91 -17.72 18.24
C THR A 561 -26.45 -17.54 16.80
N SER A 562 -27.33 -17.80 15.83
CA SER A 562 -27.08 -17.67 14.40
C SER A 562 -26.92 -16.19 13.99
N THR A 563 -25.82 -15.55 14.35
CA THR A 563 -25.43 -14.26 13.77
C THR A 563 -24.54 -14.51 12.56
N ASN A 564 -25.07 -14.26 11.37
CA ASN A 564 -24.33 -14.37 10.10
C ASN A 564 -22.98 -13.64 10.21
N THR A 565 -21.92 -14.24 9.68
CA THR A 565 -20.62 -13.57 9.64
C THR A 565 -20.71 -12.31 8.76
N PRO A 566 -19.93 -11.24 9.03
CA PRO A 566 -19.96 -10.03 8.19
C PRO A 566 -19.74 -10.31 6.70
N ALA A 567 -18.95 -11.34 6.37
CA ALA A 567 -18.70 -11.78 5.01
C ALA A 567 -19.96 -12.39 4.35
N GLU A 568 -20.74 -13.23 5.05
CA GLU A 568 -22.00 -13.79 4.54
C GLU A 568 -23.03 -12.70 4.23
N HIS A 569 -23.12 -11.69 5.09
CA HIS A 569 -24.02 -10.57 4.88
C HIS A 569 -23.65 -9.77 3.62
N LEU A 570 -22.34 -9.49 3.43
CA LEU A 570 -21.84 -8.83 2.22
C LEU A 570 -22.06 -9.69 0.97
N PHE A 571 -21.84 -11.00 1.05
CA PHE A 571 -22.13 -11.93 -0.05
C PHE A 571 -23.61 -11.90 -0.46
N THR A 572 -24.50 -11.94 0.52
CA THR A 572 -25.96 -11.87 0.29
C THR A 572 -26.35 -10.57 -0.40
N ARG A 573 -25.77 -9.44 0.03
CA ARG A 573 -25.98 -8.13 -0.58
C ARG A 573 -25.47 -8.09 -2.03
N GLY A 574 -24.25 -8.58 -2.28
CA GLY A 574 -23.68 -8.66 -3.61
C GLY A 574 -24.54 -9.46 -4.59
N TRP A 575 -25.00 -10.65 -4.20
CA TRP A 575 -25.92 -11.46 -5.01
C TRP A 575 -27.23 -10.72 -5.31
N ARG A 576 -27.82 -10.09 -4.31
CA ARG A 576 -29.07 -9.33 -4.47
C ARG A 576 -28.87 -8.13 -5.41
N ALA A 577 -27.74 -7.45 -5.32
CA ALA A 577 -27.41 -6.34 -6.21
C ALA A 577 -27.22 -6.83 -7.66
N ALA A 578 -26.47 -7.92 -7.88
CA ALA A 578 -26.24 -8.49 -9.20
C ALA A 578 -27.53 -9.00 -9.88
N LEU A 579 -28.47 -9.56 -9.09
CA LEU A 579 -29.80 -9.99 -9.58
C LEU A 579 -30.74 -8.82 -9.89
N LEU A 580 -30.50 -7.63 -9.31
CA LEU A 580 -31.30 -6.43 -9.57
C LEU A 580 -30.77 -5.59 -10.72
N GLU A 581 -29.46 -5.67 -11.00
CA GLU A 581 -28.83 -4.92 -12.08
C GLU A 581 -29.14 -5.55 -13.45
N PRO A 582 -29.86 -4.85 -14.36
CA PRO A 582 -30.34 -5.43 -15.61
C PRO A 582 -29.25 -6.04 -16.49
N ALA A 583 -28.05 -5.43 -16.51
CA ALA A 583 -26.95 -5.90 -17.34
C ALA A 583 -26.31 -7.21 -16.85
N THR A 584 -26.55 -7.60 -15.59
CA THR A 584 -25.93 -8.78 -14.98
C THR A 584 -26.93 -9.80 -14.46
N ALA A 585 -28.23 -9.49 -14.46
CA ALA A 585 -29.27 -10.32 -13.84
C ALA A 585 -29.32 -11.75 -14.40
N ASP A 586 -29.20 -11.92 -15.72
CA ASP A 586 -29.19 -13.24 -16.36
C ASP A 586 -27.96 -14.05 -15.95
N ALA A 587 -26.76 -13.46 -16.04
CA ALA A 587 -25.52 -14.10 -15.62
C ALA A 587 -25.52 -14.42 -14.12
N ALA A 588 -26.14 -13.58 -13.28
CA ALA A 588 -26.31 -13.83 -11.86
C ALA A 588 -27.23 -15.03 -11.60
N HIS A 589 -28.34 -15.11 -12.34
CA HIS A 589 -29.26 -16.25 -12.24
C HIS A 589 -28.57 -17.56 -12.64
N ASP A 590 -27.87 -17.57 -13.77
CA ASP A 590 -27.14 -18.75 -14.27
C ASP A 590 -26.06 -19.21 -13.29
N ARG A 591 -25.29 -18.27 -12.73
CA ARG A 591 -24.24 -18.61 -11.75
C ARG A 591 -24.82 -19.17 -10.46
N LEU A 592 -25.89 -18.59 -9.92
CA LEU A 592 -26.53 -19.11 -8.72
C LEU A 592 -27.17 -20.49 -8.96
N SER A 593 -27.72 -20.72 -10.15
CA SER A 593 -28.18 -22.05 -10.58
C SER A 593 -27.03 -23.05 -10.61
N ALA A 594 -25.90 -22.67 -11.22
CA ALA A 594 -24.72 -23.51 -11.31
C ALA A 594 -24.14 -23.85 -9.92
N TRP A 595 -24.22 -22.94 -8.95
CA TRP A 595 -23.85 -23.21 -7.56
C TRP A 595 -24.71 -24.31 -6.92
N LEU A 596 -26.03 -24.23 -7.10
CA LEU A 596 -26.96 -25.24 -6.61
C LEU A 596 -26.68 -26.60 -7.24
N ASP A 597 -26.34 -26.62 -8.53
CA ASP A 597 -26.07 -27.85 -9.29
C ASP A 597 -24.65 -28.43 -9.04
N SER A 598 -23.74 -27.67 -8.43
CA SER A 598 -22.31 -28.02 -8.32
C SER A 598 -21.99 -28.92 -7.12
N PRO A 599 -21.31 -30.06 -7.34
CA PRO A 599 -20.82 -30.91 -6.26
C PRO A 599 -19.58 -30.33 -5.55
N LYS A 600 -18.97 -29.26 -6.09
CA LYS A 600 -17.77 -28.64 -5.48
C LYS A 600 -18.08 -27.84 -4.21
N LEU A 601 -19.35 -27.51 -3.98
CA LEU A 601 -19.81 -26.75 -2.82
C LEU A 601 -20.62 -27.65 -1.90
N SER A 602 -20.50 -27.49 -0.58
CA SER A 602 -21.29 -28.26 0.40
C SER A 602 -22.67 -27.66 0.63
N ASP A 603 -23.61 -28.47 1.11
CA ASP A 603 -24.98 -28.05 1.40
C ASP A 603 -25.01 -26.95 2.48
N ASP A 604 -24.16 -27.09 3.50
CA ASP A 604 -23.99 -26.14 4.61
C ASP A 604 -23.51 -24.75 4.15
N GLN A 605 -22.90 -24.66 2.97
CA GLN A 605 -22.45 -23.39 2.38
C GLN A 605 -23.48 -22.79 1.43
N VAL A 606 -24.09 -23.61 0.56
CA VAL A 606 -24.94 -23.11 -0.54
C VAL A 606 -26.35 -22.82 -0.06
N LEU A 607 -26.95 -23.69 0.77
CA LEU A 607 -28.36 -23.56 1.16
C LEU A 607 -28.62 -22.32 2.03
N PRO A 608 -27.85 -22.04 3.10
CA PRO A 608 -28.08 -20.85 3.93
C PRO A 608 -27.92 -19.55 3.13
N LEU A 609 -26.91 -19.50 2.24
CA LEU A 609 -26.66 -18.35 1.39
C LEU A 609 -27.80 -18.15 0.37
N ALA A 610 -28.21 -19.20 -0.33
CA ALA A 610 -29.29 -19.13 -1.31
C ALA A 610 -30.62 -18.73 -0.64
N ALA A 611 -30.90 -19.26 0.55
CA ALA A 611 -32.06 -18.88 1.34
C ALA A 611 -32.00 -17.39 1.71
N ALA A 612 -30.86 -16.92 2.22
CA ALA A 612 -30.66 -15.51 2.53
C ALA A 612 -30.83 -14.60 1.30
N VAL A 613 -30.33 -14.99 0.13
CA VAL A 613 -30.47 -14.23 -1.12
C VAL A 613 -31.94 -14.11 -1.56
N LEU A 614 -32.68 -15.23 -1.53
CA LEU A 614 -34.07 -15.33 -1.99
C LEU A 614 -35.12 -14.90 -0.95
N ARG A 615 -34.74 -14.75 0.32
CA ARG A 615 -35.66 -14.36 1.40
C ARG A 615 -36.44 -13.08 1.03
N GLY A 616 -37.77 -13.17 1.08
CA GLY A 616 -38.68 -12.08 0.70
C GLY A 616 -38.86 -11.86 -0.81
N ARG A 617 -38.37 -12.76 -1.67
CA ARG A 617 -38.42 -12.62 -3.14
C ARG A 617 -39.12 -13.75 -3.89
N LEU A 618 -39.75 -14.70 -3.18
CA LEU A 618 -40.46 -15.85 -3.76
C LEU A 618 -41.49 -15.48 -4.85
N GLY A 619 -42.10 -14.29 -4.78
CA GLY A 619 -43.07 -13.80 -5.77
C GLY A 619 -42.48 -13.21 -7.04
N ARG A 620 -41.15 -13.20 -7.22
CA ARG A 620 -40.51 -12.65 -8.43
C ARG A 620 -40.27 -13.75 -9.47
N PRO A 621 -40.51 -13.52 -10.77
CA PRO A 621 -40.39 -14.54 -11.82
C PRO A 621 -39.04 -15.28 -11.81
N ARG A 622 -37.94 -14.53 -11.65
CA ARG A 622 -36.58 -15.10 -11.59
C ARG A 622 -36.29 -15.92 -10.34
N ALA A 623 -36.98 -15.70 -9.23
CA ALA A 623 -36.81 -16.54 -8.05
C ALA A 623 -37.52 -17.90 -8.24
N ALA A 624 -38.69 -17.89 -8.89
CA ALA A 624 -39.42 -19.11 -9.21
C ALA A 624 -38.67 -19.97 -10.23
N GLU A 625 -38.11 -19.37 -11.29
CA GLU A 625 -37.27 -20.07 -12.27
C GLU A 625 -36.07 -20.78 -11.60
N LEU A 626 -35.43 -20.12 -10.64
CA LEU A 626 -34.27 -20.67 -9.93
C LEU A 626 -34.65 -21.87 -9.06
N LEU A 627 -35.80 -21.81 -8.40
CA LEU A 627 -36.31 -22.84 -7.49
C LEU A 627 -36.89 -24.06 -8.24
N VAL A 628 -37.50 -23.84 -9.39
CA VAL A 628 -37.99 -24.94 -10.25
C VAL A 628 -36.83 -25.65 -10.93
N GLY A 629 -35.75 -24.92 -11.23
CA GLY A 629 -34.62 -25.46 -11.99
C GLY A 629 -34.93 -25.60 -13.47
N SER A 630 -33.98 -26.14 -14.23
CA SER A 630 -34.14 -26.41 -15.66
C SER A 630 -34.06 -27.90 -15.95
N SER A 631 -34.36 -28.30 -17.19
CA SER A 631 -34.15 -29.68 -17.64
C SER A 631 -32.69 -30.14 -17.58
N ALA A 632 -31.74 -29.21 -17.42
CA ALA A 632 -30.31 -29.47 -17.26
C ALA A 632 -29.85 -29.58 -15.79
N SER A 633 -30.73 -29.38 -14.80
CA SER A 633 -30.38 -29.46 -13.38
C SER A 633 -29.98 -30.88 -12.96
N THR A 634 -28.94 -30.98 -12.11
CA THR A 634 -28.44 -32.27 -11.61
C THR A 634 -29.38 -32.83 -10.54
N GLY A 635 -29.32 -34.14 -10.26
CA GLY A 635 -30.11 -34.75 -9.16
C GLY A 635 -29.85 -34.07 -7.81
N LEU A 636 -28.58 -33.80 -7.50
CA LEU A 636 -28.16 -33.01 -6.33
C LEU A 636 -28.79 -31.61 -6.34
N GLY A 637 -28.77 -30.92 -7.48
CA GLY A 637 -29.36 -29.60 -7.61
C GLY A 637 -30.87 -29.58 -7.44
N GLN A 638 -31.57 -30.65 -7.84
CA GLN A 638 -33.02 -30.79 -7.61
C GLN A 638 -33.33 -30.95 -6.11
N ASP A 639 -32.55 -31.79 -5.41
CA ASP A 639 -32.72 -31.99 -3.97
C ASP A 639 -32.45 -30.70 -3.17
N ARG A 640 -31.37 -29.97 -3.52
CA ARG A 640 -31.06 -28.66 -2.92
C ARG A 640 -32.16 -27.63 -3.15
N ARG A 641 -32.73 -27.56 -4.35
CA ARG A 641 -33.83 -26.62 -4.65
C ARG A 641 -35.11 -26.96 -3.88
N ARG A 642 -35.41 -28.25 -3.68
CA ARG A 642 -36.53 -28.69 -2.83
C ARG A 642 -36.30 -28.29 -1.38
N ALA A 643 -35.13 -28.58 -0.83
CA ALA A 643 -34.76 -28.18 0.54
C ALA A 643 -34.83 -26.66 0.73
N LEU A 644 -34.33 -25.90 -0.25
CA LEU A 644 -34.36 -24.44 -0.26
C LEU A 644 -35.80 -23.89 -0.29
N LEU A 645 -36.68 -24.49 -1.10
CA LEU A 645 -38.10 -24.12 -1.14
C LEU A 645 -38.78 -24.40 0.20
N ASP A 646 -38.58 -25.58 0.77
CA ASP A 646 -39.16 -25.97 2.06
C ASP A 646 -38.70 -25.04 3.19
N GLN A 647 -37.42 -24.66 3.21
CA GLN A 647 -36.86 -23.70 4.16
C GLN A 647 -37.53 -22.32 4.00
N LEU A 648 -37.61 -21.80 2.77
CA LEU A 648 -38.18 -20.48 2.50
C LEU A 648 -39.68 -20.41 2.84
N LEU A 649 -40.43 -21.50 2.62
CA LEU A 649 -41.85 -21.61 2.99
C LEU A 649 -42.03 -21.69 4.52
N SER A 650 -41.19 -22.46 5.21
CA SER A 650 -41.24 -22.62 6.67
C SER A 650 -40.96 -21.30 7.40
N GLU A 651 -40.00 -20.52 6.90
CA GLU A 651 -39.67 -19.20 7.47
C GLU A 651 -40.80 -18.18 7.28
N GLN A 652 -41.57 -18.26 6.18
CA GLN A 652 -42.75 -17.41 5.96
C GLN A 652 -43.96 -17.83 6.79
N ALA A 653 -44.01 -19.09 7.23
CA ALA A 653 -45.11 -19.63 8.04
C ALA A 653 -45.00 -19.28 9.53
N THR A 654 -43.85 -18.81 10.01
CA THR A 654 -43.68 -18.28 11.38
C THR A 654 -44.37 -16.91 11.50
N PRO A 655 -45.51 -16.80 12.19
CA PRO A 655 -46.11 -15.49 12.46
C PRO A 655 -45.24 -14.77 13.50
N ALA A 656 -45.25 -13.44 13.47
CA ALA A 656 -44.74 -12.62 14.55
C ALA A 656 -45.54 -12.91 15.85
N THR A 657 -45.14 -13.91 16.63
CA THR A 657 -45.53 -14.06 18.03
C THR A 657 -44.83 -12.95 18.83
N GLY A 658 -45.38 -11.75 18.73
CA GLY A 658 -44.91 -10.55 19.42
C GLY A 658 -46.00 -9.49 19.57
N LEU A 659 -47.28 -9.89 19.49
CA LEU A 659 -48.42 -8.96 19.55
C LEU A 659 -49.57 -9.43 20.46
N GLU A 660 -49.32 -10.38 21.37
CA GLU A 660 -50.32 -10.84 22.36
C GLU A 660 -49.94 -10.56 23.82
N GLN A 661 -48.94 -9.70 24.11
CA GLN A 661 -48.64 -9.27 25.49
C GLN A 661 -49.05 -7.82 25.81
N HIS A 662 -49.76 -7.13 24.93
CA HIS A 662 -50.19 -5.73 25.16
C HIS A 662 -51.70 -5.49 25.28
N ILE A 663 -52.54 -6.53 25.31
CA ILE A 663 -54.01 -6.37 25.45
C ILE A 663 -54.55 -6.78 26.84
N GLU A 664 -53.73 -7.29 27.76
CA GLU A 664 -54.17 -7.63 29.14
C GLU A 664 -53.82 -6.59 30.23
N LEU A 665 -53.28 -5.41 29.88
CA LEU A 665 -52.82 -4.41 30.86
C LEU A 665 -53.57 -3.06 30.85
N VAL A 666 -54.72 -2.95 30.16
CA VAL A 666 -55.52 -1.69 30.13
C VAL A 666 -56.92 -1.83 30.75
N THR A 667 -57.30 -2.99 31.28
CA THR A 667 -58.63 -3.19 31.91
C THR A 667 -58.62 -3.32 33.43
N GLN A 668 -57.51 -3.02 34.12
CA GLN A 668 -57.42 -3.13 35.60
C GLN A 668 -57.17 -1.84 36.38
N ASP A 669 -57.23 -0.65 35.77
CA ASP A 669 -56.99 0.63 36.47
C ASP A 669 -58.22 1.57 36.55
N ALA A 670 -59.43 1.00 36.54
CA ALA A 670 -60.68 1.74 36.77
C ALA A 670 -61.52 1.13 37.90
N SER A 671 -60.90 0.76 39.02
CA SER A 671 -61.64 0.47 40.26
C SER A 671 -60.76 0.55 41.51
N SER A 672 -60.28 1.75 41.87
CA SER A 672 -60.03 2.08 43.28
C SER A 672 -59.68 3.55 43.52
N ALA A 673 -60.57 4.20 44.29
CA ALA A 673 -60.36 5.34 45.18
C ALA A 673 -60.17 6.74 44.54
N SER A 674 -61.11 7.70 44.73
CA SER A 674 -61.44 8.42 45.99
C SER A 674 -60.37 9.45 46.37
#